data_AF-A0A194VFC2-F1
#
_entry.id   AF-A0A194VFC2-F1
#
_cell.length_a   1.000
_cell.length_b   1.000
_cell.length_c   1.000
_cell.angle_alpha   90.00
_cell.angle_beta   90.00
_cell.angle_gamma   90.00
#
_symmetry.space_group_name_H-M   'P 1'
#
loop_
_entity.id
_entity.type
_entity.pdbx_description
1 polymer ?
#
loop_
_entity_poly.entity_id
_entity_poly.type
_entity_poly.pdbx_seq_one_letter_code
_entity_poly.pdbx_strand_id
1 'polypeptide(L)'
;MASDKPKPLCAHQRQAIQDGASSEPLEAPGPCVECKAESRRALIYRLKLIAGLLLPFALQALDVTIVASALPYIAIDFNEVAELNWIVSAFNLTSAAFIPFWGQMADIFGRHNSLQAVLILMTIGSALCTGAPTSTFPVLLLGRGFQGVACAGISVLVRVIISDKVTLQENAKNWSFFALTGGLSYAIGPVIGGYLTSANWRWCFGINLPICVLGIFVIFFVLRKELVGPQPLHGVDDGVVTGPKTTIGRRLMTIDVGGQLLFLFGFGLMILAFTWAGSTYGWASVEVLVPLILGAAIFAGWLYYEYMMVPERALGQKLSFQRPMVPWHFIQNRNVGLLFYINFATGMAMYSVLYFADLYFTLILGYSSSKAGVQLLYYTPGIGCGVYAAMVFCNIWPRNTFLPLFLGSTIEAVGIGLLAWAMYTGKTGTIYGMIAFSGVGTGLRFMPGTLHAVGFFPKSIATIVSLMGIALPFGGALSLTIMTTVYNNLVAKDARMAFVWAFVAICPFMGPKPQTRQSSSTPTSPATQKPPISEAQPSSSIILLSPTNQVLLLHRVHTSTSFPSAHVFPGGNLSPFHEPPLLPQDHHRNSPAYRLAAIRETFEESGILLARPKQSPHHDTDNNNNTTTLLAVPEADREKARGDIHNDRLNFSEWVDVHLGGTLCVDDLVPFTRWITPPNMPKRFTTQMYLFLMPLASAPRTSGAIVDVDVVQTPTSDGGVEHTAATFADADEWLRKQDRGEIVLFPPQCYLLTLVAEMLNSVPVREGGGEDGLARYVAQRKALMDFVKRTPTGGGGEKKPHPTTLIPWSEKVMSPQTLFIRSNDGRIVLGVDKPGPELKGTGRGGDFERVVLVNFTKQGPKGVEVRDREDVLREEREAKEKKKAAAKL
;
A
#
# COMPACT_ATOMS: atom_id res chain seq x y z
N MET A 1 27.29 46.61 38.54
CA MET A 1 26.70 47.94 38.22
C MET A 1 26.37 47.99 36.73
N ALA A 2 25.14 47.61 36.36
CA ALA A 2 24.58 47.92 35.06
C ALA A 2 23.05 47.86 35.16
N SER A 3 22.41 48.94 34.70
CA SER A 3 20.99 49.07 34.38
C SER A 3 20.02 49.40 35.51
N ASP A 4 20.25 50.52 36.19
CA ASP A 4 19.18 51.35 36.78
C ASP A 4 18.73 52.42 35.75
N LYS A 5 18.45 51.98 34.51
CA LYS A 5 17.83 52.85 33.52
C LYS A 5 16.32 52.85 33.78
N PRO A 6 15.66 54.02 33.92
CA PRO A 6 14.22 54.07 34.11
C PRO A 6 13.54 53.36 32.92
N LYS A 7 12.58 52.46 33.23
CA LYS A 7 11.81 51.77 32.20
C LYS A 7 11.13 52.83 31.31
N PRO A 8 11.19 52.68 29.97
CA PRO A 8 10.57 53.65 29.08
C PRO A 8 9.06 53.75 29.36
N LEU A 9 8.55 54.98 29.45
CA LEU A 9 7.12 55.27 29.58
C LEU A 9 6.34 54.53 28.49
N CYS A 10 5.26 53.85 28.87
CA CYS A 10 4.40 53.14 27.92
C CYS A 10 3.63 54.12 27.02
N ALA A 11 3.08 53.62 25.91
CA ALA A 11 2.36 54.46 24.94
C ALA A 11 1.22 55.28 25.59
N HIS A 12 0.44 54.65 26.46
CA HIS A 12 -0.64 55.32 27.22
C HIS A 12 -0.12 56.41 28.17
N GLN A 13 1.01 56.17 28.85
CA GLN A 13 1.66 57.18 29.69
C GLN A 13 2.19 58.37 28.86
N ARG A 14 2.72 58.13 27.66
CA ARG A 14 3.15 59.21 26.75
C ARG A 14 1.98 60.01 26.22
N GLN A 15 0.86 59.35 25.92
CA GLN A 15 -0.36 59.97 25.41
C GLN A 15 -1.05 60.81 26.50
N ALA A 16 -1.13 60.31 27.73
CA ALA A 16 -1.61 61.07 28.89
C ALA A 16 -0.77 62.33 29.20
N ILE A 17 0.54 62.26 28.96
CA ILE A 17 1.45 63.42 29.04
C ILE A 17 1.20 64.42 27.89
N GLN A 18 0.93 63.93 26.67
CA GLN A 18 0.60 64.77 25.51
C GLN A 18 -0.77 65.45 25.63
N ASP A 19 -1.73 64.79 26.27
CA ASP A 19 -3.10 65.30 26.47
C ASP A 19 -3.22 66.24 27.69
N GLY A 20 -2.11 66.57 28.37
CA GLY A 20 -2.05 67.54 29.48
C GLY A 20 -2.67 67.06 30.80
N ALA A 21 -2.88 65.76 30.98
CA ALA A 21 -3.67 65.22 32.08
C ALA A 21 -2.91 64.98 33.41
N SER A 22 -1.59 65.25 33.49
CA SER A 22 -0.82 65.00 34.72
C SER A 22 0.25 66.06 35.00
N SER A 23 0.11 66.78 36.12
CA SER A 23 1.03 67.82 36.61
C SER A 23 1.79 67.46 37.90
N GLU A 24 1.79 66.19 38.33
CA GLU A 24 2.46 65.76 39.57
C GLU A 24 3.77 64.97 39.35
N PRO A 25 4.73 65.02 40.29
CA PRO A 25 6.03 64.36 40.16
C PRO A 25 5.90 62.84 40.26
N LEU A 26 6.54 62.14 39.32
CA LEU A 26 6.52 60.68 39.15
C LEU A 26 7.12 59.94 40.35
N GLU A 27 6.27 59.39 41.23
CA GLU A 27 6.64 58.24 42.06
C GLU A 27 6.82 56.97 41.20
N ALA A 28 7.66 56.06 41.69
CA ALA A 28 8.23 54.90 41.01
C ALA A 28 7.23 54.09 40.13
N PRO A 29 7.68 53.51 38.99
CA PRO A 29 6.80 53.02 37.94
C PRO A 29 6.09 51.72 38.36
N GLY A 30 4.92 51.85 38.97
CA GLY A 30 3.95 50.77 39.05
C GLY A 30 3.51 50.32 37.65
N PRO A 31 3.20 49.03 37.43
CA PRO A 31 2.74 48.56 36.12
C PRO A 31 1.39 49.22 35.77
N CYS A 32 1.39 50.06 34.73
CA CYS A 32 0.22 50.77 34.18
C CYS A 32 -1.03 49.87 34.11
N VAL A 33 -2.16 50.38 34.63
CA VAL A 33 -3.43 49.64 34.73
C VAL A 33 -3.99 49.34 33.34
N GLU A 34 -3.94 50.28 32.38
CA GLU A 34 -4.32 50.02 30.99
C GLU A 34 -3.44 48.93 30.37
N CYS A 35 -2.11 48.98 30.55
CA CYS A 35 -1.21 47.95 30.00
C CYS A 35 -1.49 46.55 30.57
N LYS A 36 -1.84 46.44 31.87
CA LYS A 36 -2.26 45.18 32.49
C LYS A 36 -3.62 44.71 31.93
N ALA A 37 -4.57 45.62 31.74
CA ALA A 37 -5.87 45.31 31.17
C ALA A 37 -5.76 44.87 29.69
N GLU A 38 -4.92 45.53 28.90
CA GLU A 38 -4.63 45.21 27.50
C GLU A 38 -3.93 43.85 27.37
N SER A 39 -2.94 43.59 28.22
CA SER A 39 -2.28 42.27 28.32
C SER A 39 -3.27 41.16 28.69
N ARG A 40 -4.20 41.44 29.62
CA ARG A 40 -5.26 40.48 30.01
C ARG A 40 -6.26 40.26 28.88
N ARG A 41 -6.67 41.29 28.15
CA ARG A 41 -7.55 41.19 26.97
C ARG A 41 -6.88 40.37 25.86
N ALA A 42 -5.61 40.63 25.57
CA ALA A 42 -4.83 39.87 24.61
C ALA A 42 -4.69 38.39 25.01
N LEU A 43 -4.46 38.10 26.30
CA LEU A 43 -4.42 36.73 26.80
C LEU A 43 -5.77 36.02 26.64
N ILE A 44 -6.87 36.66 27.03
CA ILE A 44 -8.22 36.11 26.90
C ILE A 44 -8.55 35.85 25.41
N TYR A 45 -8.24 36.80 24.54
CA TYR A 45 -8.43 36.65 23.09
C TYR A 45 -7.64 35.45 22.55
N ARG A 46 -6.36 35.30 22.93
CA ARG A 46 -5.54 34.14 22.53
C ARG A 46 -6.10 32.83 23.06
N LEU A 47 -6.53 32.77 24.32
CA LEU A 47 -7.14 31.57 24.89
C LEU A 47 -8.41 31.18 24.15
N LYS A 48 -9.27 32.16 23.80
CA LYS A 48 -10.44 31.92 22.96
C LYS A 48 -10.04 31.38 21.58
N LEU A 49 -9.08 32.02 20.90
CA LEU A 49 -8.59 31.57 19.59
C LEU A 49 -8.08 30.12 19.65
N ILE A 50 -7.25 29.81 20.64
CA ILE A 50 -6.73 28.45 20.85
C ILE A 50 -7.89 27.48 21.09
N ALA A 51 -8.81 27.81 21.99
CA ALA A 51 -9.94 26.93 22.31
C ALA A 51 -10.80 26.58 21.09
N GLY A 52 -11.03 27.52 20.17
CA GLY A 52 -11.87 27.27 18.99
C GLY A 52 -11.17 26.81 17.72
N LEU A 53 -9.87 27.12 17.54
CA LEU A 53 -9.16 26.80 16.30
C LEU A 53 -8.20 25.63 16.42
N LEU A 54 -7.72 25.33 17.63
CA LEU A 54 -6.68 24.30 17.82
C LEU A 54 -7.16 22.93 17.37
N LEU A 55 -8.36 22.54 17.79
CA LEU A 55 -8.93 21.23 17.51
C LEU A 55 -9.28 21.05 16.01
N PRO A 56 -9.98 22.00 15.34
CA PRO A 56 -10.12 21.98 13.88
C PRO A 56 -8.79 21.90 13.11
N PHE A 57 -7.80 22.68 13.52
CA PHE A 57 -6.49 22.71 12.86
C PHE A 57 -5.73 21.39 13.05
N ALA A 58 -5.75 20.84 14.27
CA ALA A 58 -5.16 19.55 14.58
C ALA A 58 -5.83 18.41 13.78
N LEU A 59 -7.17 18.43 13.67
CA LEU A 59 -7.92 17.49 12.86
C LEU A 59 -7.52 17.57 11.39
N GLN A 60 -7.45 18.79 10.85
CA GLN A 60 -7.06 19.02 9.46
C GLN A 60 -5.67 18.44 9.17
N ALA A 61 -4.69 18.64 10.05
CA ALA A 61 -3.36 18.05 9.91
C ALA A 61 -3.38 16.51 10.10
N LEU A 62 -4.18 16.00 11.03
CA LEU A 62 -4.34 14.57 11.30
C LEU A 62 -4.96 13.83 10.10
N ASP A 63 -6.02 14.36 9.50
CA ASP A 63 -6.77 13.73 8.40
C ASP A 63 -5.92 13.54 7.15
N VAL A 64 -4.90 14.40 6.95
CA VAL A 64 -3.92 14.26 5.87
C VAL A 64 -3.06 13.01 6.03
N THR A 65 -2.79 12.52 7.25
CA THR A 65 -1.80 11.43 7.47
C THR A 65 -2.39 10.18 8.11
N ILE A 66 -3.55 10.27 8.76
CA ILE A 66 -4.25 9.13 9.39
C ILE A 66 -4.54 8.01 8.40
N VAL A 67 -4.76 8.40 7.14
CA VAL A 67 -5.13 7.54 6.03
C VAL A 67 -4.00 6.63 5.60
N ALA A 68 -2.75 7.08 5.71
CA ALA A 68 -1.59 6.35 5.17
C ALA A 68 -1.60 4.88 5.63
N SER A 69 -1.75 4.68 6.93
CA SER A 69 -1.84 3.37 7.60
C SER A 69 -3.07 2.52 7.24
N ALA A 70 -4.14 3.15 6.73
CA ALA A 70 -5.40 2.51 6.37
C ALA A 70 -5.50 2.19 4.87
N LEU A 71 -4.65 2.80 4.03
CA LEU A 71 -4.78 2.75 2.57
C LEU A 71 -4.90 1.34 2.00
N PRO A 72 -4.03 0.38 2.36
CA PRO A 72 -4.12 -0.96 1.80
C PRO A 72 -5.43 -1.66 2.18
N TYR A 73 -5.88 -1.48 3.41
CA TYR A 73 -7.09 -2.10 3.95
C TYR A 73 -8.35 -1.56 3.29
N ILE A 74 -8.43 -0.24 3.13
CA ILE A 74 -9.54 0.40 2.41
C ILE A 74 -9.59 -0.14 0.96
N ALA A 75 -8.46 -0.18 0.26
CA ALA A 75 -8.44 -0.62 -1.13
C ALA A 75 -8.82 -2.11 -1.29
N ILE A 76 -8.46 -2.96 -0.33
CA ILE A 76 -8.84 -4.38 -0.28
C ILE A 76 -10.34 -4.55 -0.04
N ASP A 77 -10.92 -3.84 0.94
CA ASP A 77 -12.34 -3.95 1.29
C ASP A 77 -13.29 -3.55 0.13
N PHE A 78 -12.84 -2.62 -0.72
CA PHE A 78 -13.58 -2.20 -1.92
C PHE A 78 -13.24 -3.04 -3.16
N ASN A 79 -12.29 -3.99 -3.06
CA ASN A 79 -11.77 -4.77 -4.19
C ASN A 79 -11.17 -3.90 -5.33
N GLU A 80 -10.63 -2.73 -4.99
CA GLU A 80 -10.11 -1.71 -5.91
C GLU A 80 -8.64 -1.36 -5.60
N VAL A 81 -7.80 -2.39 -5.42
CA VAL A 81 -6.37 -2.21 -5.09
C VAL A 81 -5.61 -1.44 -6.17
N ALA A 82 -6.02 -1.58 -7.44
CA ALA A 82 -5.44 -0.83 -8.55
C ALA A 82 -5.65 0.69 -8.42
N GLU A 83 -6.74 1.10 -7.76
CA GLU A 83 -7.14 2.50 -7.59
C GLU A 83 -6.80 3.04 -6.19
N LEU A 84 -5.95 2.36 -5.41
CA LEU A 84 -5.52 2.79 -4.06
C LEU A 84 -5.00 4.24 -4.05
N ASN A 85 -4.32 4.65 -5.12
CA ASN A 85 -3.80 6.01 -5.28
C ASN A 85 -4.90 7.08 -5.25
N TRP A 86 -6.11 6.77 -5.72
CA TRP A 86 -7.22 7.72 -5.79
C TRP A 86 -7.73 8.16 -4.43
N ILE A 87 -7.62 7.30 -3.42
CA ILE A 87 -8.06 7.62 -2.05
C ILE A 87 -7.29 8.83 -1.50
N VAL A 88 -5.98 8.89 -1.78
CA VAL A 88 -5.10 9.99 -1.38
C VAL A 88 -5.18 11.15 -2.37
N SER A 89 -5.16 10.83 -3.67
CA SER A 89 -5.11 11.83 -4.74
C SER A 89 -6.38 12.69 -4.76
N ALA A 90 -7.57 12.12 -4.57
CA ALA A 90 -8.82 12.88 -4.55
C ALA A 90 -8.82 13.97 -3.47
N PHE A 91 -8.32 13.65 -2.27
CA PHE A 91 -8.21 14.61 -1.17
C PHE A 91 -7.15 15.68 -1.43
N ASN A 92 -5.94 15.26 -1.84
CA ASN A 92 -4.83 16.19 -2.04
C ASN A 92 -5.08 17.13 -3.22
N LEU A 93 -5.70 16.62 -4.29
CA LEU A 93 -6.09 17.39 -5.48
C LEU A 93 -7.07 18.51 -5.10
N THR A 94 -8.16 18.19 -4.42
CA THR A 94 -9.16 19.19 -4.02
C THR A 94 -8.61 20.10 -2.93
N SER A 95 -7.78 19.61 -2.03
CA SER A 95 -7.11 20.43 -1.02
C SER A 95 -6.19 21.49 -1.66
N ALA A 96 -5.36 21.12 -2.64
CA ALA A 96 -4.49 22.08 -3.31
C ALA A 96 -5.30 23.09 -4.17
N ALA A 97 -6.34 22.64 -4.86
CA ALA A 97 -7.09 23.45 -5.81
C ALA A 97 -8.01 24.49 -5.14
N PHE A 98 -8.57 24.20 -3.95
CA PHE A 98 -9.57 25.06 -3.31
C PHE A 98 -9.02 26.05 -2.25
N ILE A 99 -7.71 26.10 -2.04
CA ILE A 99 -7.11 27.07 -1.11
C ILE A 99 -7.44 28.53 -1.47
N PRO A 100 -7.26 28.98 -2.73
CA PRO A 100 -7.55 30.38 -3.07
C PRO A 100 -9.04 30.73 -2.94
N PHE A 101 -9.91 29.76 -3.26
CA PHE A 101 -11.35 29.89 -3.10
C PHE A 101 -11.72 30.26 -1.66
N TRP A 102 -11.19 29.53 -0.67
CA TRP A 102 -11.48 29.82 0.73
C TRP A 102 -10.89 31.14 1.22
N GLY A 103 -9.75 31.58 0.69
CA GLY A 103 -9.21 32.91 0.95
C GLY A 103 -10.19 34.01 0.56
N GLN A 104 -10.77 33.92 -0.64
CA GLN A 104 -11.75 34.89 -1.13
C GLN A 104 -13.09 34.79 -0.38
N MET A 105 -13.57 33.58 -0.09
CA MET A 105 -14.80 33.40 0.71
C MET A 105 -14.65 34.02 2.10
N ALA A 106 -13.48 33.87 2.72
CA ALA A 106 -13.18 34.49 4.00
C ALA A 106 -13.34 36.00 3.95
N ASP A 107 -12.84 36.65 2.89
CA ASP A 107 -12.86 38.11 2.74
C ASP A 107 -14.29 38.61 2.49
N ILE A 108 -15.09 37.89 1.69
CA ILE A 108 -16.43 38.30 1.29
C ILE A 108 -17.50 38.02 2.35
N PHE A 109 -17.50 36.81 2.92
CA PHE A 109 -18.52 36.38 3.89
C PHE A 109 -18.09 36.54 5.34
N GLY A 110 -16.84 36.92 5.57
CA GLY A 110 -16.22 37.02 6.88
C GLY A 110 -15.66 35.68 7.37
N ARG A 111 -14.82 35.75 8.42
CA ARG A 111 -14.09 34.58 8.92
C ARG A 111 -15.00 33.54 9.57
N HIS A 112 -16.02 33.98 10.30
CA HIS A 112 -16.95 33.11 11.02
C HIS A 112 -17.77 32.21 10.09
N ASN A 113 -18.47 32.78 9.11
CA ASN A 113 -19.33 32.02 8.20
C ASN A 113 -18.49 31.05 7.34
N SER A 114 -17.31 31.49 6.92
CA SER A 114 -16.39 30.64 6.17
C SER A 114 -15.88 29.46 7.00
N LEU A 115 -15.55 29.68 8.29
CA LEU A 115 -15.17 28.61 9.21
C LEU A 115 -16.30 27.60 9.47
N GLN A 116 -17.54 28.07 9.60
CA GLN A 116 -18.69 27.19 9.76
C GLN A 116 -18.92 26.35 8.51
N ALA A 117 -18.82 26.96 7.32
CA ALA A 117 -18.96 26.25 6.05
C ALA A 117 -17.91 25.16 5.87
N VAL A 118 -16.63 25.41 6.17
CA VAL A 118 -15.58 24.38 6.07
C VAL A 118 -15.79 23.23 7.04
N LEU A 119 -16.24 23.49 8.28
CA LEU A 119 -16.47 22.42 9.26
C LEU A 119 -17.69 21.57 8.91
N ILE A 120 -18.76 22.20 8.38
CA ILE A 120 -19.91 21.47 7.85
C ILE A 120 -19.47 20.60 6.67
N LEU A 121 -18.67 21.14 5.75
CA LEU A 121 -18.17 20.40 4.60
C LEU A 121 -17.25 19.24 5.02
N MET A 122 -16.40 19.44 6.04
CA MET A 122 -15.57 18.38 6.64
C MET A 122 -16.43 17.28 7.24
N THR A 123 -17.52 17.66 7.93
CA THR A 123 -18.47 16.71 8.53
C THR A 123 -19.17 15.88 7.45
N ILE A 124 -19.64 16.52 6.37
CA ILE A 124 -20.27 15.83 5.23
C ILE A 124 -19.27 14.88 4.57
N GLY A 125 -18.07 15.35 4.25
CA GLY A 125 -17.03 14.52 3.62
C GLY A 125 -16.65 13.32 4.49
N SER A 126 -16.47 13.54 5.79
CA SER A 126 -16.14 12.46 6.74
C SER A 126 -17.29 11.46 6.88
N ALA A 127 -18.55 11.93 6.92
CA ALA A 127 -19.72 11.06 7.00
C ALA A 127 -19.88 10.19 5.75
N LEU A 128 -19.63 10.75 4.57
CA LEU A 128 -19.63 10.01 3.30
C LEU A 128 -18.54 8.92 3.30
N CYS A 129 -17.34 9.25 3.76
CA CYS A 129 -16.26 8.27 3.84
C CYS A 129 -16.53 7.15 4.88
N THR A 130 -17.04 7.49 6.06
CA THR A 130 -17.39 6.52 7.10
C THR A 130 -18.54 5.61 6.67
N GLY A 131 -19.56 6.19 6.01
CA GLY A 131 -20.77 5.49 5.58
C GLY A 131 -20.70 4.86 4.19
N ALA A 132 -19.56 4.95 3.49
CA ALA A 132 -19.43 4.44 2.13
C ALA A 132 -19.69 2.91 2.08
N PRO A 133 -20.66 2.46 1.26
CA PRO A 133 -20.87 1.03 1.02
C PRO A 133 -19.66 0.45 0.30
N THR A 134 -19.18 -0.73 0.69
CA THR A 134 -18.03 -1.41 0.04
C THR A 134 -18.29 -1.72 -1.44
N SER A 135 -19.55 -1.75 -1.87
CA SER A 135 -19.94 -1.90 -3.28
C SER A 135 -19.76 -0.64 -4.12
N THR A 136 -19.51 0.54 -3.52
CA THR A 136 -19.52 1.84 -4.23
C THR A 136 -18.27 2.68 -3.89
N PHE A 137 -17.14 2.33 -4.50
CA PHE A 137 -15.87 3.07 -4.35
C PHE A 137 -15.95 4.58 -4.69
N PRO A 138 -16.72 5.04 -5.71
CA PRO A 138 -16.83 6.46 -6.01
C PRO A 138 -17.40 7.34 -4.89
N VAL A 139 -18.25 6.78 -4.00
CA VAL A 139 -18.80 7.54 -2.85
C VAL A 139 -17.70 7.88 -1.84
N LEU A 140 -16.77 6.95 -1.61
CA LEU A 140 -15.59 7.20 -0.78
C LEU A 140 -14.71 8.30 -1.39
N LEU A 141 -14.47 8.25 -2.71
CA LEU A 141 -13.68 9.27 -3.40
C LEU A 141 -14.36 10.65 -3.37
N LEU A 142 -15.69 10.69 -3.49
CA LEU A 142 -16.46 11.94 -3.35
C LEU A 142 -16.34 12.51 -1.94
N GLY A 143 -16.44 11.66 -0.91
CA GLY A 143 -16.21 12.04 0.48
C GLY A 143 -14.80 12.61 0.69
N ARG A 144 -13.78 11.95 0.13
CA ARG A 144 -12.38 12.43 0.11
C ARG A 144 -12.23 13.79 -0.57
N GLY A 145 -12.92 13.98 -1.69
CA GLY A 145 -12.99 15.26 -2.38
C GLY A 145 -13.48 16.37 -1.46
N PHE A 146 -14.61 16.16 -0.78
CA PHE A 146 -15.16 17.14 0.18
C PHE A 146 -14.25 17.40 1.38
N GLN A 147 -13.64 16.35 1.95
CA GLN A 147 -12.66 16.49 3.04
C GLN A 147 -11.47 17.34 2.59
N GLY A 148 -10.97 17.14 1.35
CA GLY A 148 -9.88 17.94 0.80
C GLY A 148 -10.26 19.42 0.65
N VAL A 149 -11.45 19.72 0.10
CA VAL A 149 -11.96 21.10 0.03
C VAL A 149 -12.06 21.72 1.42
N ALA A 150 -12.54 20.98 2.43
CA ALA A 150 -12.64 21.48 3.80
C ALA A 150 -11.27 21.68 4.47
N CYS A 151 -10.33 20.75 4.24
CA CYS A 151 -8.95 20.81 4.74
C CYS A 151 -8.24 22.07 4.24
N ALA A 152 -8.37 22.40 2.95
CA ALA A 152 -7.88 23.64 2.36
C ALA A 152 -8.37 24.86 3.13
N GLY A 153 -9.68 24.92 3.37
CA GLY A 153 -10.31 26.06 4.03
C GLY A 153 -9.91 26.21 5.49
N ILE A 154 -9.85 25.11 6.27
CA ILE A 154 -9.35 25.15 7.66
C ILE A 154 -7.90 25.66 7.68
N SER A 155 -7.03 25.14 6.80
CA SER A 155 -5.62 25.54 6.73
C SER A 155 -5.45 27.04 6.50
N VAL A 156 -6.22 27.61 5.57
CA VAL A 156 -6.16 29.03 5.20
C VAL A 156 -6.81 29.92 6.25
N LEU A 157 -8.04 29.60 6.67
CA LEU A 157 -8.81 30.42 7.60
C LEU A 157 -8.11 30.55 8.95
N VAL A 158 -7.53 29.46 9.48
CA VAL A 158 -6.78 29.51 10.74
C VAL A 158 -5.59 30.44 10.62
N ARG A 159 -4.81 30.36 9.53
CA ARG A 159 -3.68 31.27 9.28
C ARG A 159 -4.10 32.73 9.21
N VAL A 160 -5.18 33.01 8.47
CA VAL A 160 -5.71 34.36 8.32
C VAL A 160 -6.18 34.92 9.67
N ILE A 161 -6.97 34.15 10.42
CA ILE A 161 -7.53 34.59 11.71
C ILE A 161 -6.43 34.85 12.75
N ILE A 162 -5.39 34.01 12.78
CA ILE A 162 -4.26 34.21 13.69
C ILE A 162 -3.53 35.52 13.36
N SER A 163 -3.54 35.97 12.09
CA SER A 163 -2.89 37.21 11.65
C SER A 163 -3.73 38.50 11.76
N ASP A 164 -5.05 38.39 11.93
CA ASP A 164 -5.99 39.52 11.75
C ASP A 164 -5.92 40.60 12.86
N LYS A 165 -5.68 40.24 14.13
CA LYS A 165 -5.79 41.16 15.30
C LYS A 165 -4.58 41.16 16.24
N VAL A 166 -3.41 40.76 15.75
CA VAL A 166 -2.21 40.62 16.58
C VAL A 166 -1.01 41.30 15.93
N THR A 167 -0.07 41.77 16.75
CA THR A 167 1.18 42.33 16.23
C THR A 167 2.03 41.27 15.54
N LEU A 168 2.98 41.67 14.70
CA LEU A 168 3.88 40.75 13.99
C LEU A 168 4.55 39.71 14.92
N GLN A 169 5.04 40.18 16.08
CA GLN A 169 5.73 39.33 17.05
C GLN A 169 4.77 38.33 17.71
N GLU A 170 3.53 38.74 17.96
CA GLU A 170 2.50 37.87 18.52
C GLU A 170 1.98 36.88 17.49
N ASN A 171 1.83 37.29 16.23
CA ASN A 171 1.48 36.40 15.12
C ASN A 171 2.52 35.28 14.99
N ALA A 172 3.81 35.63 15.02
CA ALA A 172 4.89 34.64 14.95
C ALA A 172 4.85 33.66 16.14
N LYS A 173 4.59 34.14 17.37
CA LYS A 173 4.45 33.29 18.57
C LYS A 173 3.23 32.37 18.48
N ASN A 174 2.08 32.91 18.11
CA ASN A 174 0.84 32.15 17.95
C ASN A 174 0.98 31.11 16.83
N TRP A 175 1.50 31.51 15.67
CA TRP A 175 1.75 30.60 14.56
C TRP A 175 2.73 29.49 14.93
N SER A 176 3.78 29.78 15.72
CA SER A 176 4.71 28.74 16.17
C SER A 176 4.00 27.65 16.99
N PHE A 177 3.01 28.03 17.82
CA PHE A 177 2.19 27.06 18.56
C PHE A 177 1.34 26.21 17.62
N PHE A 178 0.61 26.83 16.68
CA PHE A 178 -0.18 26.10 15.69
C PHE A 178 0.69 25.22 14.78
N ALA A 179 1.84 25.71 14.33
CA ALA A 179 2.80 24.93 13.53
C ALA A 179 3.33 23.71 14.30
N LEU A 180 3.59 23.84 15.60
CA LEU A 180 3.95 22.71 16.47
C LEU A 180 2.80 21.70 16.56
N THR A 181 1.57 22.17 16.79
CA THR A 181 0.39 21.30 16.80
C THR A 181 0.21 20.58 15.48
N GLY A 182 0.31 21.29 14.35
CA GLY A 182 0.20 20.70 13.02
C GLY A 182 1.29 19.65 12.77
N GLY A 183 2.55 19.95 13.12
CA GLY A 183 3.65 19.00 13.04
C GLY A 183 3.42 17.74 13.89
N LEU A 184 2.92 17.90 15.11
CA LEU A 184 2.60 16.78 16.00
C LEU A 184 1.41 15.96 15.48
N SER A 185 0.37 16.62 14.96
CA SER A 185 -0.78 15.97 14.33
C SER A 185 -0.38 15.16 13.11
N TYR A 186 0.51 15.68 12.25
CA TYR A 186 1.03 14.92 11.10
C TYR A 186 1.76 13.66 11.54
N ALA A 187 2.54 13.73 12.61
CA ALA A 187 3.29 12.61 13.15
C ALA A 187 2.42 11.55 13.86
N ILE A 188 1.42 11.98 14.64
CA ILE A 188 0.53 11.09 15.38
C ILE A 188 -0.52 10.46 14.46
N GLY A 189 -0.86 11.10 13.33
CA GLY A 189 -1.86 10.62 12.37
C GLY A 189 -1.72 9.15 12.01
N PRO A 190 -0.58 8.68 11.49
CA PRO A 190 -0.41 7.27 11.13
C PRO A 190 -0.51 6.31 12.33
N VAL A 191 -0.14 6.75 13.54
CA VAL A 191 -0.27 5.95 14.76
C VAL A 191 -1.75 5.74 15.09
N ILE A 192 -2.52 6.84 15.20
CA ILE A 192 -3.95 6.77 15.48
C ILE A 192 -4.65 5.99 14.36
N GLY A 193 -4.30 6.27 13.10
CA GLY A 193 -4.83 5.57 11.94
C GLY A 193 -4.55 4.07 12.00
N GLY A 194 -3.35 3.67 12.40
CA GLY A 194 -2.97 2.26 12.48
C GLY A 194 -3.79 1.49 13.51
N TYR A 195 -4.00 2.07 14.70
CA TYR A 195 -4.86 1.50 15.74
C TYR A 195 -6.34 1.48 15.33
N LEU A 196 -6.85 2.58 14.76
CA LEU A 196 -8.24 2.64 14.30
C LEU A 196 -8.51 1.66 13.15
N THR A 197 -7.56 1.49 12.24
CA THR A 197 -7.63 0.53 11.14
C THR A 197 -7.70 -0.90 11.65
N SER A 198 -6.95 -1.23 12.72
CA SER A 198 -7.00 -2.56 13.34
C SER A 198 -8.38 -2.90 13.92
N ALA A 199 -9.17 -1.90 14.34
CA ALA A 199 -10.54 -2.10 14.77
C ALA A 199 -11.52 -2.08 13.58
N ASN A 200 -11.58 -0.95 12.88
CA ASN A 200 -12.31 -0.77 11.62
C ASN A 200 -11.83 0.54 10.97
N TRP A 201 -11.30 0.47 9.74
CA TRP A 201 -10.76 1.63 9.02
C TRP A 201 -11.77 2.79 8.88
N ARG A 202 -13.08 2.52 8.96
CA ARG A 202 -14.12 3.56 8.89
C ARG A 202 -13.98 4.62 10.00
N TRP A 203 -13.43 4.23 11.16
CA TRP A 203 -13.18 5.14 12.27
C TRP A 203 -12.06 6.14 11.99
N CYS A 204 -11.15 5.87 11.05
CA CYS A 204 -10.15 6.84 10.59
C CYS A 204 -10.82 8.12 10.03
N PHE A 205 -12.05 7.98 9.50
CA PHE A 205 -12.88 9.10 9.07
C PHE A 205 -13.87 9.53 10.16
N GLY A 206 -14.42 8.55 10.90
CA GLY A 206 -15.43 8.78 11.92
C GLY A 206 -14.96 9.68 13.06
N ILE A 207 -13.66 9.66 13.40
CA ILE A 207 -13.06 10.53 14.42
C ILE A 207 -13.25 12.02 14.11
N ASN A 208 -13.37 12.39 12.83
CA ASN A 208 -13.52 13.77 12.42
C ASN A 208 -14.90 14.34 12.78
N LEU A 209 -15.94 13.51 12.79
CA LEU A 209 -17.34 13.92 13.02
C LEU A 209 -17.56 14.61 14.38
N PRO A 210 -17.26 13.98 15.54
CA PRO A 210 -17.49 14.61 16.83
C PRO A 210 -16.63 15.86 17.02
N ILE A 211 -15.41 15.86 16.47
CA ILE A 211 -14.49 16.98 16.54
C ILE A 211 -15.01 18.18 15.75
N CYS A 212 -15.52 17.95 14.52
CA CYS A 212 -16.08 19.02 13.71
C CYS A 212 -17.33 19.61 14.36
N VAL A 213 -18.21 18.76 14.91
CA VAL A 213 -19.40 19.20 15.64
C VAL A 213 -19.01 20.05 16.85
N LEU A 214 -18.04 19.59 17.65
CA LEU A 214 -17.53 20.38 18.78
C LEU A 214 -16.93 21.71 18.31
N GLY A 215 -16.13 21.69 17.24
CA GLY A 215 -15.55 22.89 16.63
C GLY A 215 -16.60 23.90 16.18
N ILE A 216 -17.67 23.44 15.53
CA ILE A 216 -18.83 24.25 15.12
C ILE A 216 -19.42 24.98 16.33
N PHE A 217 -19.69 24.26 17.42
CA PHE A 217 -20.25 24.83 18.65
C PHE A 217 -19.31 25.81 19.33
N VAL A 218 -18.04 25.44 19.52
CA VAL A 218 -17.05 26.30 20.18
C VAL A 218 -16.83 27.58 19.36
N ILE A 219 -16.69 27.48 18.04
CA ILE A 219 -16.52 28.66 17.18
C ILE A 219 -17.76 29.56 17.22
N PHE A 220 -18.96 28.97 17.22
CA PHE A 220 -20.21 29.73 17.25
C PHE A 220 -20.41 30.50 18.56
N PHE A 221 -20.19 29.86 19.71
CA PHE A 221 -20.43 30.48 21.00
C PHE A 221 -19.24 31.32 21.52
N VAL A 222 -18.01 30.91 21.24
CA VAL A 222 -16.80 31.53 21.83
C VAL A 222 -16.11 32.51 20.87
N LEU A 223 -15.94 32.14 19.60
CA LEU A 223 -15.15 32.96 18.65
C LEU A 223 -15.98 33.92 17.81
N ARG A 224 -17.27 33.68 17.58
CA ARG A 224 -18.09 34.48 16.66
C ARG A 224 -17.96 36.00 16.84
N LYS A 225 -17.92 36.47 18.09
CA LYS A 225 -17.79 37.91 18.43
C LYS A 225 -16.37 38.46 18.28
N GLU A 226 -15.37 37.58 18.30
CA GLU A 226 -13.95 37.93 18.26
C GLU A 226 -13.40 37.93 16.82
N LEU A 227 -14.05 37.21 15.91
CA LEU A 227 -13.62 37.07 14.52
C LEU A 227 -13.86 38.35 13.70
N VAL A 228 -12.95 38.63 12.77
CA VAL A 228 -13.12 39.75 11.83
C VAL A 228 -14.31 39.48 10.92
N GLY A 229 -15.12 40.52 10.76
CA GLY A 229 -16.25 40.52 9.86
C GLY A 229 -15.83 40.46 8.38
N PRO A 230 -16.80 40.54 7.48
CA PRO A 230 -16.56 40.75 6.06
C PRO A 230 -15.67 41.99 5.82
N GLN A 231 -14.69 41.88 4.93
CA GLN A 231 -13.81 43.00 4.58
C GLN A 231 -14.60 44.07 3.79
N PRO A 232 -14.30 45.36 3.98
CA PRO A 232 -14.99 46.43 3.27
C PRO A 232 -14.77 46.33 1.76
N LEU A 233 -15.87 46.37 1.01
CA LEU A 233 -15.92 46.25 -0.46
C LEU A 233 -16.34 47.57 -1.08
N HIS A 234 -15.50 48.10 -1.98
CA HIS A 234 -15.75 49.32 -2.74
C HIS A 234 -17.04 49.17 -3.56
N GLY A 235 -17.99 50.10 -3.46
CA GLY A 235 -19.30 50.04 -4.13
C GLY A 235 -20.40 49.27 -3.38
N VAL A 236 -20.07 48.48 -2.34
CA VAL A 236 -21.05 47.73 -1.53
C VAL A 236 -21.26 48.39 -0.17
N ASP A 237 -20.19 48.87 0.46
CA ASP A 237 -20.22 49.45 1.81
C ASP A 237 -20.25 51.00 1.83
N ASP A 238 -20.49 51.64 0.68
CA ASP A 238 -20.53 53.12 0.50
C ASP A 238 -21.81 53.78 1.06
N GLY A 239 -22.38 53.24 2.14
CA GLY A 239 -23.46 53.89 2.91
C GLY A 239 -24.90 53.73 2.39
N VAL A 240 -25.13 53.01 1.29
CA VAL A 240 -26.51 52.72 0.83
C VAL A 240 -27.08 51.54 1.62
N VAL A 241 -27.94 51.83 2.60
CA VAL A 241 -28.67 50.82 3.37
C VAL A 241 -29.51 49.97 2.41
N THR A 242 -29.07 48.75 2.16
CA THR A 242 -29.83 47.76 1.40
C THR A 242 -30.02 46.51 2.27
N GLY A 243 -31.19 45.87 2.16
CA GLY A 243 -31.58 44.75 3.01
C GLY A 243 -30.66 43.51 2.92
N PRO A 244 -30.82 42.52 3.81
CA PRO A 244 -29.90 41.36 3.90
C PRO A 244 -29.74 40.58 2.58
N LYS A 245 -30.83 40.44 1.80
CA LYS A 245 -30.84 39.69 0.53
C LYS A 245 -30.08 40.40 -0.60
N THR A 246 -30.19 41.73 -0.66
CA THR A 246 -29.50 42.56 -1.67
C THR A 246 -28.01 42.67 -1.39
N THR A 247 -27.61 42.66 -0.11
CA THR A 247 -26.19 42.67 0.30
C THR A 247 -25.48 41.35 -0.01
N ILE A 248 -26.16 40.20 0.18
CA ILE A 248 -25.60 38.89 -0.18
C ILE A 248 -25.41 38.79 -1.71
N GLY A 249 -26.42 39.17 -2.51
CA GLY A 249 -26.32 39.14 -3.97
C GLY A 249 -25.19 40.01 -4.53
N ARG A 250 -25.03 41.25 -4.01
CA ARG A 250 -23.90 42.12 -4.38
C ARG A 250 -22.56 41.52 -4.01
N ARG A 251 -22.45 40.89 -2.84
CA ARG A 251 -21.22 40.22 -2.41
C ARG A 251 -20.86 39.02 -3.27
N LEU A 252 -21.84 38.23 -3.73
CA LEU A 252 -21.58 37.16 -4.69
C LEU A 252 -21.02 37.69 -6.01
N MET A 253 -21.47 38.87 -6.47
CA MET A 253 -20.96 39.50 -7.70
C MET A 253 -19.48 39.94 -7.60
N THR A 254 -18.92 40.01 -6.39
CA THR A 254 -17.50 40.34 -6.17
C THR A 254 -16.56 39.13 -6.26
N ILE A 255 -17.12 37.92 -6.30
CA ILE A 255 -16.37 36.67 -6.46
C ILE A 255 -15.78 36.62 -7.87
N ASP A 256 -14.50 36.30 -7.96
CA ASP A 256 -13.82 36.06 -9.23
C ASP A 256 -14.10 34.65 -9.73
N VAL A 257 -15.33 34.42 -10.18
CA VAL A 257 -15.78 33.11 -10.66
C VAL A 257 -14.97 32.68 -11.89
N GLY A 258 -14.62 33.62 -12.77
CA GLY A 258 -13.82 33.34 -13.96
C GLY A 258 -12.43 32.83 -13.62
N GLY A 259 -11.70 33.57 -12.77
CA GLY A 259 -10.37 33.19 -12.30
C GLY A 259 -10.40 31.87 -11.54
N GLN A 260 -11.38 31.68 -10.64
CA GLN A 260 -11.54 30.45 -9.88
C GLN A 260 -11.80 29.23 -10.79
N LEU A 261 -12.71 29.31 -11.76
CA LEU A 261 -13.00 28.19 -12.65
C LEU A 261 -11.80 27.85 -13.54
N LEU A 262 -11.13 28.86 -14.12
CA LEU A 262 -9.93 28.65 -14.93
C LEU A 262 -8.81 28.01 -14.10
N PHE A 263 -8.60 28.46 -12.87
CA PHE A 263 -7.62 27.85 -11.97
C PHE A 263 -8.00 26.41 -11.64
N LEU A 264 -9.23 26.16 -11.16
CA LEU A 264 -9.69 24.84 -10.75
C LEU A 264 -9.63 23.81 -11.89
N PHE A 265 -10.09 24.17 -13.10
CA PHE A 265 -10.06 23.25 -14.24
C PHE A 265 -8.66 23.10 -14.82
N GLY A 266 -7.92 24.20 -15.00
CA GLY A 266 -6.57 24.13 -15.57
C GLY A 266 -5.60 23.35 -14.68
N PHE A 267 -5.55 23.72 -13.40
CA PHE A 267 -4.72 23.04 -12.41
C PHE A 267 -5.22 21.63 -12.11
N GLY A 268 -6.55 21.45 -12.00
CA GLY A 268 -7.17 20.16 -11.72
C GLY A 268 -6.92 19.13 -12.81
N LEU A 269 -7.09 19.51 -14.09
CA LEU A 269 -6.80 18.63 -15.24
C LEU A 269 -5.32 18.28 -15.34
N MET A 270 -4.42 19.22 -15.02
CA MET A 270 -2.99 18.97 -15.02
C MET A 270 -2.60 17.96 -13.94
N ILE A 271 -3.08 18.11 -12.70
CA ILE A 271 -2.82 17.10 -11.66
C ILE A 271 -3.48 15.77 -12.01
N LEU A 272 -4.72 15.76 -12.53
CA LEU A 272 -5.41 14.56 -12.99
C LEU A 272 -4.56 13.80 -14.03
N ALA A 273 -4.00 14.51 -15.00
CA ALA A 273 -3.12 13.93 -16.00
C ALA A 273 -1.90 13.27 -15.36
N PHE A 274 -1.24 13.95 -14.41
CA PHE A 274 -0.09 13.38 -13.69
C PHE A 274 -0.49 12.17 -12.86
N THR A 275 -1.67 12.19 -12.21
CA THR A 275 -2.18 11.07 -11.41
C THR A 275 -2.43 9.83 -12.25
N TRP A 276 -2.89 9.98 -13.50
CA TRP A 276 -3.10 8.90 -14.46
C TRP A 276 -1.84 8.45 -15.21
N ALA A 277 -0.89 9.36 -15.41
CA ALA A 277 0.28 9.13 -16.24
C ALA A 277 1.21 8.05 -15.66
N GLY A 278 1.34 6.94 -16.40
CA GLY A 278 2.21 5.81 -16.08
C GLY A 278 1.69 4.91 -14.95
N SER A 279 0.60 5.27 -14.29
CA SER A 279 -0.04 4.49 -13.23
C SER A 279 -1.24 3.69 -13.80
N THR A 280 -2.20 4.39 -14.39
CA THR A 280 -3.42 3.83 -15.00
C THR A 280 -3.29 3.75 -16.51
N TYR A 281 -2.77 4.80 -17.14
CA TYR A 281 -2.61 4.89 -18.60
C TYR A 281 -1.17 5.20 -18.99
N GLY A 282 -0.75 4.78 -20.18
CA GLY A 282 0.58 5.10 -20.71
C GLY A 282 0.79 6.62 -20.86
N TRP A 283 2.02 7.12 -20.70
CA TRP A 283 2.32 8.55 -20.83
C TRP A 283 1.89 9.16 -22.19
N ALA A 284 1.94 8.37 -23.26
CA ALA A 284 1.55 8.78 -24.60
C ALA A 284 0.07 8.51 -24.93
N SER A 285 -0.71 8.03 -23.96
CA SER A 285 -2.14 7.76 -24.14
C SER A 285 -2.94 9.05 -24.28
N VAL A 286 -4.09 8.96 -24.95
CA VAL A 286 -4.98 10.12 -25.17
C VAL A 286 -5.54 10.62 -23.85
N GLU A 287 -5.83 9.69 -22.94
CA GLU A 287 -6.36 9.90 -21.60
C GLU A 287 -5.42 10.74 -20.73
N VAL A 288 -4.11 10.71 -20.99
CA VAL A 288 -3.10 11.53 -20.28
C VAL A 288 -2.80 12.82 -21.03
N LEU A 289 -2.57 12.74 -22.34
CA LEU A 289 -2.16 13.89 -23.14
C LEU A 289 -3.25 14.95 -23.26
N VAL A 290 -4.52 14.56 -23.41
CA VAL A 290 -5.63 15.51 -23.55
C VAL A 290 -5.81 16.35 -22.27
N PRO A 291 -5.96 15.78 -21.06
CA PRO A 291 -6.05 16.57 -19.84
C PRO A 291 -4.78 17.38 -19.56
N LEU A 292 -3.60 16.87 -19.92
CA LEU A 292 -2.34 17.60 -19.71
C LEU A 292 -2.25 18.86 -20.59
N ILE A 293 -2.47 18.71 -21.90
CA ILE A 293 -2.40 19.84 -22.86
C ILE A 293 -3.52 20.83 -22.60
N LEU A 294 -4.74 20.34 -22.42
CA LEU A 294 -5.90 21.19 -22.13
C LEU A 294 -5.74 21.90 -20.78
N GLY A 295 -5.28 21.18 -19.75
CA GLY A 295 -4.99 21.75 -18.43
C GLY A 295 -3.92 22.83 -18.49
N ALA A 296 -2.81 22.58 -19.20
CA ALA A 296 -1.76 23.58 -19.42
C ALA A 296 -2.26 24.81 -20.19
N ALA A 297 -3.08 24.62 -21.23
CA ALA A 297 -3.68 25.72 -21.99
C ALA A 297 -4.64 26.56 -21.13
N ILE A 298 -5.52 25.91 -20.35
CA ILE A 298 -6.45 26.60 -19.44
C ILE A 298 -5.68 27.32 -18.33
N PHE A 299 -4.63 26.72 -17.78
CA PHE A 299 -3.79 27.35 -16.75
C PHE A 299 -3.02 28.56 -17.29
N ALA A 300 -2.52 28.50 -18.52
CA ALA A 300 -1.97 29.67 -19.21
C ALA A 300 -3.05 30.74 -19.44
N GLY A 301 -4.27 30.33 -19.77
CA GLY A 301 -5.45 31.19 -19.83
C GLY A 301 -5.76 31.87 -18.48
N TRP A 302 -5.65 31.15 -17.36
CA TRP A 302 -5.77 31.70 -16.02
C TRP A 302 -4.69 32.76 -15.73
N LEU A 303 -3.42 32.49 -16.05
CA LEU A 303 -2.35 33.49 -15.90
C LEU A 303 -2.62 34.75 -16.73
N TYR A 304 -3.11 34.59 -17.96
CA TYR A 304 -3.50 35.72 -18.80
C TYR A 304 -4.71 36.46 -18.22
N TYR A 305 -5.69 35.75 -17.66
CA TYR A 305 -6.86 36.32 -17.00
C TYR A 305 -6.46 37.17 -15.78
N GLU A 306 -5.64 36.63 -14.87
CA GLU A 306 -5.12 37.35 -13.70
C GLU A 306 -4.28 38.57 -14.10
N TYR A 307 -3.48 38.44 -15.15
CA TYR A 307 -2.75 39.55 -15.75
C TYR A 307 -3.72 40.63 -16.27
N MET A 308 -4.82 40.27 -16.91
CA MET A 308 -5.82 41.22 -17.43
C MET A 308 -6.73 41.82 -16.35
N MET A 309 -6.83 41.19 -15.18
CA MET A 309 -7.55 41.67 -13.99
C MET A 309 -6.80 42.76 -13.21
N VAL A 310 -5.57 43.10 -13.59
CA VAL A 310 -4.85 44.26 -13.04
C VAL A 310 -5.71 45.53 -13.27
N PRO A 311 -5.87 46.43 -12.26
CA PRO A 311 -6.81 47.55 -12.34
C PRO A 311 -6.68 48.46 -13.56
N GLU A 312 -5.48 48.56 -14.13
CA GLU A 312 -5.15 49.43 -15.27
C GLU A 312 -5.60 48.86 -16.63
N ARG A 313 -6.24 47.68 -16.67
CA ARG A 313 -6.46 46.92 -17.91
C ARG A 313 -7.92 46.62 -18.20
N ALA A 314 -8.18 46.16 -19.41
CA ALA A 314 -9.53 45.98 -19.95
C ALA A 314 -10.45 45.13 -19.06
N LEU A 315 -9.98 43.98 -18.54
CA LEU A 315 -10.81 43.15 -17.64
C LEU A 315 -10.96 43.79 -16.27
N GLY A 316 -9.89 44.31 -15.66
CA GLY A 316 -9.94 45.02 -14.39
C GLY A 316 -10.86 46.25 -14.40
N GLN A 317 -10.95 46.95 -15.55
CA GLN A 317 -11.88 48.07 -15.76
C GLN A 317 -13.32 47.59 -15.97
N LYS A 318 -13.52 46.52 -16.76
CA LYS A 318 -14.85 45.99 -17.08
C LYS A 318 -15.48 45.24 -15.91
N LEU A 319 -14.68 44.53 -15.13
CA LEU A 319 -15.06 43.74 -13.95
C LEU A 319 -14.58 44.44 -12.68
N SER A 320 -14.81 45.76 -12.58
CA SER A 320 -14.37 46.59 -11.45
C SER A 320 -14.88 46.15 -10.08
N PHE A 321 -15.95 45.37 -10.04
CA PHE A 321 -16.51 44.80 -8.81
C PHE A 321 -15.85 43.48 -8.38
N GLN A 322 -15.09 42.80 -9.25
CA GLN A 322 -14.45 41.53 -8.93
C GLN A 322 -13.02 41.75 -8.45
N ARG A 323 -12.60 40.98 -7.43
CA ARG A 323 -11.22 41.00 -6.92
C ARG A 323 -10.46 39.80 -7.45
N PRO A 324 -9.25 39.97 -8.04
CA PRO A 324 -8.45 38.86 -8.53
C PRO A 324 -8.14 37.88 -7.41
N MET A 325 -8.13 36.59 -7.76
CA MET A 325 -7.87 35.51 -6.80
C MET A 325 -6.43 35.58 -6.25
N VAL A 326 -5.45 35.88 -7.10
CA VAL A 326 -4.05 36.09 -6.69
C VAL A 326 -3.52 37.40 -7.27
N PRO A 327 -3.10 38.38 -6.46
CA PRO A 327 -2.61 39.64 -7.01
C PRO A 327 -1.35 39.42 -7.87
N TRP A 328 -1.40 39.91 -9.11
CA TRP A 328 -0.36 39.69 -10.11
C TRP A 328 1.05 40.11 -9.65
N HIS A 329 1.16 41.16 -8.85
CA HIS A 329 2.46 41.64 -8.35
C HIS A 329 3.18 40.61 -7.45
N PHE A 330 2.45 39.70 -6.80
CA PHE A 330 3.05 38.62 -6.02
C PHE A 330 3.60 37.52 -6.93
N ILE A 331 2.93 37.23 -8.04
CA ILE A 331 3.38 36.24 -9.04
C ILE A 331 4.70 36.68 -9.68
N GLN A 332 4.87 37.98 -9.94
CA GLN A 332 6.10 38.53 -10.52
C GLN A 332 7.27 38.61 -9.53
N ASN A 333 7.00 38.54 -8.22
CA ASN A 333 8.03 38.78 -7.22
C ASN A 333 8.90 37.53 -7.00
N ARG A 334 10.21 37.66 -7.27
CA ARG A 334 11.18 36.57 -7.12
C ARG A 334 11.22 35.97 -5.71
N ASN A 335 11.11 36.79 -4.66
CA ASN A 335 11.16 36.30 -3.27
C ASN A 335 9.94 35.42 -2.96
N VAL A 336 8.78 35.81 -3.47
CA VAL A 336 7.54 35.01 -3.34
C VAL A 336 7.70 33.68 -4.07
N GLY A 337 8.22 33.69 -5.29
CA GLY A 337 8.48 32.46 -6.05
C GLY A 337 9.47 31.51 -5.36
N LEU A 338 10.56 32.03 -4.80
CA LEU A 338 11.53 31.23 -4.02
C LEU A 338 10.92 30.64 -2.76
N LEU A 339 10.15 31.43 -2.01
CA LEU A 339 9.45 30.96 -0.81
C LEU A 339 8.38 29.93 -1.14
N PHE A 340 7.66 30.11 -2.25
CA PHE A 340 6.72 29.11 -2.76
C PHE A 340 7.46 27.81 -3.08
N TYR A 341 8.56 27.86 -3.81
CA TYR A 341 9.37 26.68 -4.12
C TYR A 341 9.89 25.95 -2.87
N ILE A 342 10.36 26.69 -1.85
CA ILE A 342 10.83 26.08 -0.59
C ILE A 342 9.70 25.32 0.12
N ASN A 343 8.49 25.91 0.21
CA ASN A 343 7.35 25.25 0.83
C ASN A 343 6.85 24.07 -0.01
N PHE A 344 6.89 24.21 -1.34
CA PHE A 344 6.58 23.14 -2.27
C PHE A 344 7.53 21.95 -2.09
N ALA A 345 8.85 22.18 -2.05
CA ALA A 345 9.83 21.14 -1.79
C ALA A 345 9.67 20.51 -0.40
N THR A 346 9.35 21.32 0.63
CA THR A 346 9.03 20.81 1.98
C THR A 346 7.83 19.85 1.93
N GLY A 347 6.80 20.21 1.18
CA GLY A 347 5.61 19.39 1.00
C GLY A 347 5.91 18.08 0.29
N MET A 348 6.66 18.15 -0.83
CA MET A 348 7.11 16.98 -1.57
C MET A 348 7.82 16.00 -0.64
N ALA A 349 8.82 16.48 0.09
CA ALA A 349 9.62 15.64 0.97
C ALA A 349 8.81 15.02 2.12
N MET A 350 8.05 15.85 2.84
CA MET A 350 7.32 15.42 4.02
C MET A 350 6.27 14.34 3.69
N TYR A 351 5.49 14.55 2.63
CA TYR A 351 4.44 13.60 2.24
C TYR A 351 5.05 12.31 1.71
N SER A 352 6.18 12.40 1.01
CA SER A 352 6.93 11.24 0.54
C SER A 352 7.37 10.34 1.69
N VAL A 353 7.97 10.91 2.75
CA VAL A 353 8.37 10.10 3.92
C VAL A 353 7.14 9.51 4.63
N LEU A 354 6.12 10.33 4.91
CA LEU A 354 4.97 9.90 5.70
C LEU A 354 4.13 8.80 5.03
N TYR A 355 4.02 8.80 3.70
CA TYR A 355 3.25 7.79 2.96
C TYR A 355 4.12 6.62 2.47
N PHE A 356 5.26 6.88 1.83
CA PHE A 356 6.05 5.79 1.24
C PHE A 356 6.87 5.01 2.26
N ALA A 357 7.28 5.61 3.39
CA ALA A 357 7.88 4.82 4.45
C ALA A 357 6.85 3.90 5.12
N ASP A 358 5.59 4.34 5.26
CA ASP A 358 4.49 3.51 5.76
C ASP A 358 4.21 2.32 4.84
N LEU A 359 4.08 2.60 3.53
CA LEU A 359 3.92 1.57 2.51
C LEU A 359 5.11 0.60 2.49
N TYR A 360 6.33 1.08 2.69
CA TYR A 360 7.50 0.22 2.78
C TYR A 360 7.43 -0.69 4.02
N PHE A 361 7.08 -0.17 5.19
CA PHE A 361 6.94 -0.98 6.41
C PHE A 361 5.83 -2.01 6.29
N THR A 362 4.70 -1.65 5.68
CA THR A 362 3.56 -2.53 5.52
C THR A 362 3.80 -3.59 4.43
N LEU A 363 4.25 -3.18 3.24
CA LEU A 363 4.35 -4.06 2.06
C LEU A 363 5.67 -4.82 1.96
N ILE A 364 6.79 -4.27 2.46
CA ILE A 364 8.12 -4.92 2.38
C ILE A 364 8.49 -5.59 3.69
N LEU A 365 8.28 -4.93 4.84
CA LEU A 365 8.61 -5.50 6.15
C LEU A 365 7.47 -6.31 6.78
N GLY A 366 6.26 -6.30 6.19
CA GLY A 366 5.11 -7.05 6.67
C GLY A 366 4.62 -6.57 8.04
N TYR A 367 4.84 -5.31 8.42
CA TYR A 367 4.37 -4.79 9.69
C TYR A 367 2.86 -4.58 9.64
N SER A 368 2.17 -4.83 10.76
CA SER A 368 0.78 -4.41 10.94
C SER A 368 0.66 -2.88 10.83
N SER A 369 -0.52 -2.36 10.43
CA SER A 369 -0.74 -0.90 10.34
C SER A 369 -0.40 -0.15 11.62
N SER A 370 -0.71 -0.73 12.78
CA SER A 370 -0.38 -0.14 14.08
C SER A 370 1.14 -0.02 14.27
N LYS A 371 1.89 -1.09 13.95
CA LYS A 371 3.35 -1.10 14.08
C LYS A 371 4.02 -0.17 13.05
N ALA A 372 3.54 -0.17 11.80
CA ALA A 372 4.03 0.70 10.73
C ALA A 372 3.82 2.18 11.08
N GLY A 373 2.61 2.54 11.54
CA GLY A 373 2.29 3.88 12.02
C GLY A 373 3.17 4.33 13.18
N VAL A 374 3.45 3.45 14.16
CA VAL A 374 4.36 3.75 15.27
C VAL A 374 5.79 4.02 14.78
N GLN A 375 6.28 3.34 13.74
CA GLN A 375 7.63 3.61 13.23
C GLN A 375 7.73 5.01 12.57
N LEU A 376 6.64 5.58 12.09
CA LEU A 376 6.67 6.93 11.53
C LEU A 376 6.87 8.01 12.59
N LEU A 377 6.65 7.70 13.87
CA LEU A 377 6.98 8.61 14.98
C LEU A 377 8.47 8.96 15.02
N TYR A 378 9.38 8.15 14.43
CA TYR A 378 10.79 8.50 14.30
C TYR A 378 11.02 9.81 13.51
N TYR A 379 10.04 10.26 12.72
CA TYR A 379 10.08 11.56 12.03
C TYR A 379 9.95 12.75 13.00
N THR A 380 9.16 12.59 14.06
CA THR A 380 8.83 13.61 15.07
C THR A 380 10.02 14.19 15.83
N PRO A 381 10.92 13.39 16.44
CA PRO A 381 12.08 13.93 17.13
C PRO A 381 12.97 14.70 16.17
N GLY A 382 13.06 14.26 14.91
CA GLY A 382 13.68 15.01 13.82
C GLY A 382 13.09 16.40 13.65
N ILE A 383 11.77 16.50 13.44
CA ILE A 383 11.05 17.78 13.34
C ILE A 383 11.33 18.65 14.57
N GLY A 384 11.24 18.08 15.77
CA GLY A 384 11.48 18.80 17.03
C GLY A 384 12.88 19.42 17.09
N CYS A 385 13.91 18.63 16.77
CA CYS A 385 15.28 19.12 16.67
C CYS A 385 15.42 20.23 15.62
N GLY A 386 14.80 20.08 14.45
CA GLY A 386 14.83 21.08 13.39
C GLY A 386 14.16 22.39 13.79
N VAL A 387 12.99 22.34 14.42
CA VAL A 387 12.26 23.52 14.91
C VAL A 387 13.06 24.24 16.00
N TYR A 388 13.66 23.51 16.93
CA TYR A 388 14.50 24.09 17.97
C TYR A 388 15.74 24.77 17.37
N ALA A 389 16.39 24.12 16.41
CA ALA A 389 17.52 24.71 15.68
C ALA A 389 17.10 25.97 14.91
N ALA A 390 15.94 25.96 14.24
CA ALA A 390 15.40 27.15 13.58
C ALA A 390 15.16 28.29 14.57
N MET A 391 14.61 28.00 15.76
CA MET A 391 14.42 28.99 16.81
C MET A 391 15.74 29.62 17.26
N VAL A 392 16.78 28.82 17.44
CA VAL A 392 18.13 29.31 17.79
C VAL A 392 18.70 30.17 16.67
N PHE A 393 18.62 29.71 15.41
CA PHE A 393 19.15 30.44 14.26
C PHE A 393 18.45 31.77 14.01
N CYS A 394 17.13 31.84 14.20
CA CYS A 394 16.36 33.06 14.02
C CYS A 394 16.47 34.05 15.19
N ASN A 395 16.67 33.61 16.43
CA ASN A 395 16.66 34.50 17.60
C ASN A 395 18.05 34.80 18.20
N ILE A 396 18.97 33.83 18.18
CA ILE A 396 20.26 33.93 18.89
C ILE A 396 21.37 34.29 17.90
N TRP A 397 21.69 33.37 16.99
CA TRP A 397 22.76 33.52 16.01
C TRP A 397 22.50 32.57 14.84
N PRO A 398 22.52 33.02 13.57
CA PRO A 398 22.93 34.33 13.05
C PRO A 398 21.83 35.42 13.05
N ARG A 399 20.65 35.16 13.64
CA ARG A 399 19.47 36.05 13.60
C ARG A 399 18.95 36.33 12.19
N ASN A 400 19.05 35.33 11.32
CA ASN A 400 18.58 35.39 9.94
C ASN A 400 17.74 34.15 9.64
N THR A 401 16.77 34.30 8.76
CA THR A 401 15.92 33.24 8.22
C THR A 401 16.59 32.49 7.06
N PHE A 402 17.59 33.06 6.39
CA PHE A 402 18.29 32.40 5.28
C PHE A 402 18.99 31.10 5.70
N LEU A 403 19.79 31.13 6.77
CA LEU A 403 20.57 29.97 7.22
C LEU A 403 19.68 28.73 7.54
N PRO A 404 18.61 28.83 8.36
CA PRO A 404 17.76 27.68 8.62
C PRO A 404 17.03 27.18 7.36
N LEU A 405 16.63 28.08 6.45
CA LEU A 405 15.99 27.68 5.19
C LEU A 405 16.94 26.91 4.27
N PHE A 406 18.19 27.37 4.15
CA PHE A 406 19.23 26.73 3.35
C PHE A 406 19.64 25.37 3.94
N LEU A 407 19.95 25.33 5.23
CA LEU A 407 20.30 24.09 5.92
C LEU A 407 19.14 23.09 5.91
N GLY A 408 17.91 23.55 6.17
CA GLY A 408 16.73 22.69 6.16
C GLY A 408 16.49 22.05 4.80
N SER A 409 16.61 22.82 3.72
CA SER A 409 16.45 22.31 2.34
C SER A 409 17.55 21.28 1.98
N THR A 410 18.79 21.53 2.43
CA THR A 410 19.94 20.67 2.14
C THR A 410 19.88 19.38 2.95
N ILE A 411 19.62 19.47 4.25
CA ILE A 411 19.51 18.33 5.18
C ILE A 411 18.38 17.41 4.74
N GLU A 412 17.23 17.96 4.34
CA GLU A 412 16.12 17.14 3.87
C GLU A 412 16.42 16.41 2.57
N ALA A 413 17.01 17.10 1.58
CA ALA A 413 17.39 16.48 0.31
C ALA A 413 18.40 15.33 0.51
N VAL A 414 19.40 15.55 1.36
CA VAL A 414 20.35 14.50 1.75
C VAL A 414 19.65 13.40 2.53
N GLY A 415 18.75 13.73 3.45
CA GLY A 415 18.03 12.76 4.27
C GLY A 415 17.13 11.84 3.47
N ILE A 416 16.45 12.35 2.45
CA ILE A 416 15.66 11.52 1.52
C ILE A 416 16.56 10.60 0.70
N GLY A 417 17.67 11.12 0.17
CA GLY A 417 18.64 10.30 -0.58
C GLY A 417 19.23 9.18 0.28
N LEU A 418 19.60 9.48 1.53
CA LEU A 418 20.08 8.50 2.49
C LEU A 418 18.99 7.54 2.95
N LEU A 419 17.73 7.97 3.04
CA LEU A 419 16.60 7.11 3.35
C LEU A 419 16.37 6.09 2.24
N ALA A 420 16.46 6.50 0.97
CA ALA A 420 16.39 5.58 -0.16
C ALA A 420 17.51 4.53 -0.10
N TRP A 421 18.74 4.96 0.22
CA TRP A 421 19.86 4.05 0.44
C TRP A 421 19.63 3.12 1.65
N ALA A 422 19.09 3.64 2.76
CA ALA A 422 18.78 2.84 3.94
C ALA A 422 17.75 1.74 3.62
N MET A 423 16.70 2.07 2.87
CA MET A 423 15.71 1.10 2.38
C MET A 423 16.32 0.04 1.46
N TYR A 424 17.27 0.43 0.60
CA TYR A 424 18.02 -0.53 -0.23
C TYR A 424 18.80 -1.53 0.63
N THR A 425 19.53 -1.07 1.65
CA THR A 425 20.30 -1.94 2.55
C THR A 425 19.44 -2.82 3.44
N GLY A 426 18.17 -2.46 3.66
CA GLY A 426 17.21 -3.23 4.47
C GLY A 426 17.47 -3.19 5.99
N LYS A 427 18.41 -2.38 6.48
CA LYS A 427 18.72 -2.25 7.91
C LYS A 427 17.73 -1.31 8.61
N THR A 428 16.82 -1.86 9.40
CA THR A 428 15.73 -1.11 10.07
C THR A 428 16.23 0.04 10.94
N GLY A 429 17.28 -0.18 11.76
CA GLY A 429 17.85 0.88 12.59
C GLY A 429 18.39 2.07 11.78
N THR A 430 18.98 1.82 10.61
CA THR A 430 19.45 2.88 9.71
C THR A 430 18.27 3.61 9.07
N ILE A 431 17.20 2.90 8.69
CA ILE A 431 15.98 3.51 8.16
C ILE A 431 15.37 4.48 9.18
N TYR A 432 15.24 4.08 10.45
CA TYR A 432 14.69 4.94 11.50
C TYR A 432 15.55 6.19 11.73
N GLY A 433 16.88 6.03 11.75
CA GLY A 433 17.81 7.16 11.83
C GLY A 433 17.67 8.13 10.67
N MET A 434 17.47 7.63 9.44
CA MET A 434 17.33 8.48 8.26
C MET A 434 15.95 9.16 8.16
N ILE A 435 14.89 8.52 8.65
CA ILE A 435 13.57 9.16 8.83
C ILE A 435 13.70 10.34 9.80
N ALA A 436 14.33 10.13 10.96
CA ALA A 436 14.57 11.21 11.92
C ALA A 436 15.42 12.34 11.31
N PHE A 437 16.48 12.00 10.58
CA PHE A 437 17.34 12.98 9.93
C PHE A 437 16.60 13.81 8.87
N SER A 438 15.74 13.19 8.07
CA SER A 438 14.86 13.89 7.12
C SER A 438 13.91 14.87 7.85
N GLY A 439 13.36 14.46 8.99
CA GLY A 439 12.50 15.31 9.83
C GLY A 439 13.19 16.58 10.31
N VAL A 440 14.51 16.56 10.58
CA VAL A 440 15.28 17.77 10.96
C VAL A 440 15.22 18.83 9.86
N GLY A 441 15.34 18.42 8.59
CA GLY A 441 15.27 19.33 7.45
C GLY A 441 13.88 19.94 7.25
N THR A 442 12.81 19.16 7.47
CA THR A 442 11.43 19.67 7.55
C THR A 442 11.28 20.70 8.68
N GLY A 443 11.67 20.35 9.90
CA GLY A 443 11.50 21.20 11.08
C GLY A 443 12.22 22.56 10.96
N LEU A 444 13.40 22.58 10.34
CA LEU A 444 14.16 23.80 10.09
C LEU A 444 13.45 24.84 9.20
N ARG A 445 12.47 24.43 8.38
CA ARG A 445 11.79 25.31 7.41
C ARG A 445 10.40 25.79 7.82
N PHE A 446 9.69 25.07 8.70
CA PHE A 446 8.30 25.37 9.07
C PHE A 446 8.08 26.82 9.51
N MET A 447 8.86 27.30 10.48
CA MET A 447 8.71 28.67 11.00
C MET A 447 9.47 29.72 10.16
N PRO A 448 10.74 29.51 9.76
CA PRO A 448 11.53 30.53 9.08
C PRO A 448 10.99 30.96 7.72
N GLY A 449 10.35 30.04 6.96
CA GLY A 449 9.78 30.39 5.65
C GLY A 449 8.66 31.41 5.78
N THR A 450 7.72 31.15 6.69
CA THR A 450 6.62 32.06 7.00
C THR A 450 7.14 33.38 7.58
N LEU A 451 8.12 33.32 8.49
CA LEU A 451 8.72 34.51 9.09
C LEU A 451 9.39 35.41 8.04
N HIS A 452 10.12 34.83 7.09
CA HIS A 452 10.77 35.57 6.00
C HIS A 452 9.74 36.30 5.12
N ALA A 453 8.65 35.64 4.78
CA ALA A 453 7.57 36.22 3.97
C ALA A 453 6.91 37.40 4.67
N VAL A 454 6.57 37.23 5.95
CA VAL A 454 5.94 38.27 6.78
C VAL A 454 6.87 39.47 6.97
N GLY A 455 8.18 39.23 7.11
CA GLY A 455 9.18 40.30 7.21
C GLY A 455 9.29 41.15 5.95
N PHE A 456 9.22 40.55 4.77
CA PHE A 456 9.29 41.28 3.49
C PHE A 456 7.97 41.95 3.10
N PHE A 457 6.82 41.38 3.46
CA PHE A 457 5.49 41.86 3.04
C PHE A 457 4.56 42.13 4.24
N PRO A 458 4.91 43.07 5.13
CA PRO A 458 4.16 43.32 6.37
C PRO A 458 2.75 43.88 6.13
N LYS A 459 2.49 44.48 4.96
CA LYS A 459 1.18 45.05 4.59
C LYS A 459 0.21 44.02 4.00
N SER A 460 0.68 42.81 3.67
CA SER A 460 -0.10 41.81 2.92
C SER A 460 0.11 40.39 3.46
N ILE A 461 0.23 40.28 4.79
CA ILE A 461 0.52 39.05 5.51
C ILE A 461 -0.47 37.94 5.15
N ALA A 462 -1.78 38.23 5.22
CA ALA A 462 -2.81 37.24 4.95
C ALA A 462 -2.70 36.64 3.53
N THR A 463 -2.47 37.48 2.53
CA THR A 463 -2.33 37.05 1.13
C THR A 463 -1.08 36.21 0.92
N ILE A 464 0.08 36.64 1.40
CA ILE A 464 1.33 35.90 1.18
C ILE A 464 1.38 34.57 1.94
N VAL A 465 0.87 34.55 3.18
CA VAL A 465 0.79 33.33 3.99
C VAL A 465 -0.18 32.33 3.36
N SER A 466 -1.28 32.81 2.75
CA SER A 466 -2.22 31.95 2.00
C SER A 466 -1.59 31.39 0.73
N LEU A 467 -0.87 32.21 -0.05
CA LEU A 467 -0.15 31.78 -1.25
C LEU A 467 0.92 30.72 -0.93
N MET A 468 1.65 30.89 0.17
CA MET A 468 2.60 29.87 0.66
C MET A 468 1.91 28.62 1.20
N GLY A 469 0.68 28.78 1.73
CA GLY A 469 -0.16 27.67 2.17
C GLY A 469 -0.55 26.71 1.05
N ILE A 470 -0.61 27.18 -0.21
CA ILE A 470 -0.86 26.35 -1.40
C ILE A 470 0.32 25.42 -1.67
N ALA A 471 1.55 25.92 -1.50
CA ALA A 471 2.75 25.26 -1.98
C ALA A 471 2.98 23.89 -1.31
N LEU A 472 2.78 23.79 0.02
CA LEU A 472 3.03 22.56 0.77
C LEU A 472 2.13 21.37 0.33
N PRO A 473 0.78 21.46 0.35
CA PRO A 473 -0.07 20.36 -0.13
C PRO A 473 0.11 20.12 -1.64
N PHE A 474 0.37 21.15 -2.44
CA PHE A 474 0.64 20.98 -3.86
C PHE A 474 1.90 20.14 -4.11
N GLY A 475 3.00 20.45 -3.41
CA GLY A 475 4.22 19.65 -3.48
C GLY A 475 4.00 18.21 -3.04
N GLY A 476 3.30 18.00 -1.93
CA GLY A 476 2.97 16.66 -1.46
C GLY A 476 2.11 15.85 -2.44
N ALA A 477 1.11 16.48 -3.08
CA ALA A 477 0.28 15.84 -4.09
C ALA A 477 1.11 15.38 -5.30
N LEU A 478 2.01 16.24 -5.79
CA LEU A 478 2.85 15.93 -6.94
C LEU A 478 3.87 14.85 -6.61
N SER A 479 4.52 14.90 -5.44
CA SER A 479 5.51 13.89 -5.06
C SER A 479 4.89 12.51 -4.92
N LEU A 480 3.74 12.39 -4.25
CA LEU A 480 3.03 11.12 -4.12
C LEU A 480 2.65 10.55 -5.47
N THR A 481 2.22 11.41 -6.40
CA THR A 481 1.90 11.01 -7.76
C THR A 481 3.14 10.44 -8.48
N ILE A 482 4.26 11.18 -8.48
CA ILE A 482 5.52 10.75 -9.11
C ILE A 482 6.01 9.43 -8.51
N MET A 483 6.07 9.36 -7.18
CA MET A 483 6.55 8.18 -6.45
C MET A 483 5.67 6.95 -6.72
N THR A 484 4.35 7.13 -6.73
CA THR A 484 3.40 6.03 -7.00
C THR A 484 3.54 5.53 -8.43
N THR A 485 3.67 6.44 -9.39
CA THR A 485 3.92 6.07 -10.78
C THR A 485 5.23 5.28 -10.91
N VAL A 486 6.31 5.72 -10.29
CA VAL A 486 7.60 4.99 -10.34
C VAL A 486 7.48 3.63 -9.66
N TYR A 487 6.85 3.58 -8.49
CA TYR A 487 6.63 2.34 -7.75
C TYR A 487 5.81 1.33 -8.57
N ASN A 488 4.67 1.72 -9.11
CA ASN A 488 3.78 0.85 -9.89
C ASN A 488 4.47 0.27 -11.15
N ASN A 489 5.37 1.04 -11.78
CA ASN A 489 6.10 0.58 -12.95
C ASN A 489 7.25 -0.39 -12.62
N LEU A 490 7.76 -0.37 -11.39
CA LEU A 490 8.94 -1.13 -10.99
C LEU A 490 8.63 -2.28 -10.02
N VAL A 491 7.51 -2.22 -9.31
CA VAL A 491 7.14 -3.20 -8.27
C VAL A 491 7.09 -4.63 -8.80
N ALA A 492 6.63 -4.81 -10.04
CA ALA A 492 6.57 -6.12 -10.70
C ALA A 492 7.95 -6.71 -11.02
N LYS A 493 9.01 -5.89 -11.07
CA LYS A 493 10.39 -6.33 -11.30
C LYS A 493 11.11 -6.58 -9.98
N ASP A 494 11.04 -5.61 -9.08
CA ASP A 494 11.65 -5.67 -7.74
C ASP A 494 10.93 -4.67 -6.82
N ALA A 495 10.16 -5.21 -5.87
CA ALA A 495 9.36 -4.41 -4.94
C ALA A 495 10.22 -3.51 -4.04
N ARG A 496 11.40 -3.96 -3.59
CA ARG A 496 12.27 -3.15 -2.74
C ARG A 496 12.92 -2.03 -3.57
N MET A 497 13.43 -2.34 -4.75
CA MET A 497 14.01 -1.33 -5.62
C MET A 497 12.98 -0.33 -6.13
N ALA A 498 11.71 -0.73 -6.27
CA ALA A 498 10.62 0.18 -6.61
C ALA A 498 10.47 1.33 -5.58
N PHE A 499 10.58 1.03 -4.28
CA PHE A 499 10.58 2.06 -3.23
C PHE A 499 11.81 2.96 -3.30
N VAL A 500 12.99 2.38 -3.53
CA VAL A 500 14.24 3.15 -3.66
C VAL A 500 14.13 4.13 -4.83
N TRP A 501 13.72 3.65 -6.00
CA TRP A 501 13.55 4.49 -7.18
C TRP A 501 12.43 5.52 -7.03
N ALA A 502 11.37 5.22 -6.27
CA ALA A 502 10.35 6.21 -5.95
C ALA A 502 10.94 7.40 -5.18
N PHE A 503 11.76 7.15 -4.15
CA PHE A 503 12.44 8.24 -3.43
C PHE A 503 13.49 8.96 -4.28
N VAL A 504 14.19 8.25 -5.18
CA VAL A 504 15.14 8.87 -6.10
C VAL A 504 14.44 9.78 -7.12
N ALA A 505 13.24 9.42 -7.59
CA ALA A 505 12.51 10.15 -8.62
C ALA A 505 12.09 11.57 -8.22
N ILE A 506 11.95 11.83 -6.91
CA ILE A 506 11.62 13.16 -6.38
C ILE A 506 12.86 14.01 -6.06
N CYS A 507 14.06 13.44 -6.15
CA CYS A 507 15.31 14.17 -5.96
C CYS A 507 15.74 14.83 -7.29
N PRO A 508 15.76 16.16 -7.40
CA PRO A 508 15.98 16.86 -8.67
C PRO A 508 17.38 16.67 -9.29
N PHE A 509 18.32 16.02 -8.59
CA PHE A 509 19.70 15.79 -9.06
C PHE A 509 19.99 14.33 -9.46
N MET A 510 19.01 13.44 -9.41
CA MET A 510 19.15 12.05 -9.83
C MET A 510 18.11 11.69 -10.90
N GLY A 511 17.94 12.56 -11.90
CA GLY A 511 17.26 12.16 -13.12
C GLY A 511 18.01 10.97 -13.73
N PRO A 512 17.35 9.85 -14.06
CA PRO A 512 17.97 8.87 -14.94
C PRO A 512 18.33 9.60 -16.23
N LYS A 513 19.60 9.56 -16.63
CA LYS A 513 20.00 10.07 -17.94
C LYS A 513 19.08 9.40 -18.98
N PRO A 514 18.39 10.17 -19.83
CA PRO A 514 17.69 9.57 -20.95
C PRO A 514 18.74 8.84 -21.76
N GLN A 515 18.61 7.52 -21.89
CA GLN A 515 19.39 6.77 -22.87
C GLN A 515 18.94 7.28 -24.23
N THR A 516 19.73 8.20 -24.77
CA THR A 516 19.70 8.58 -26.17
C THR A 516 19.79 7.29 -26.98
N ARG A 517 18.79 7.09 -27.85
CA ARG A 517 18.89 6.18 -28.99
C ARG A 517 20.19 6.53 -29.73
N GLN A 518 21.25 5.76 -29.51
CA GLN A 518 22.38 5.74 -30.42
C GLN A 518 22.19 4.59 -31.39
N SER A 519 22.10 5.00 -32.65
CA SER A 519 22.09 4.19 -33.86
C SER A 519 23.18 3.13 -33.83
N SER A 520 22.79 1.94 -34.26
CA SER A 520 23.61 0.78 -34.53
C SER A 520 24.86 1.11 -35.36
N SER A 521 26.02 0.96 -34.74
CA SER A 521 27.22 0.49 -35.42
C SER A 521 27.92 -0.48 -34.47
N THR A 522 27.97 -1.73 -34.89
CA THR A 522 28.68 -2.85 -34.27
C THR A 522 30.07 -2.45 -33.77
N PRO A 523 30.40 -2.80 -32.52
CA PRO A 523 31.58 -3.64 -32.33
C PRO A 523 31.29 -4.81 -31.39
N THR A 524 31.80 -5.96 -31.79
CA THR A 524 32.08 -7.19 -31.02
C THR A 524 31.97 -7.06 -29.49
N SER A 525 30.94 -7.67 -28.93
CA SER A 525 30.75 -7.86 -27.47
C SER A 525 31.89 -8.66 -26.84
N PRO A 526 32.45 -8.22 -25.70
CA PRO A 526 32.88 -9.16 -24.67
C PRO A 526 31.62 -9.79 -24.06
N ALA A 527 31.63 -11.12 -23.92
CA ALA A 527 30.49 -11.90 -23.43
C ALA A 527 29.94 -11.34 -22.11
N THR A 528 28.70 -10.84 -22.15
CA THR A 528 27.90 -10.54 -20.95
C THR A 528 27.70 -11.84 -20.17
N GLN A 529 28.33 -11.98 -19.02
CA GLN A 529 27.99 -13.02 -18.06
C GLN A 529 26.53 -12.83 -17.64
N LYS A 530 25.69 -13.85 -17.91
CA LYS A 530 24.33 -13.93 -17.36
C LYS A 530 24.43 -13.84 -15.83
N PRO A 531 23.47 -13.17 -15.15
CA PRO A 531 23.41 -13.18 -13.69
C PRO A 531 23.41 -14.63 -13.18
N PRO A 532 24.08 -14.91 -12.04
CA PRO A 532 24.15 -16.26 -11.50
C PRO A 532 22.73 -16.78 -11.22
N ILE A 533 22.46 -18.01 -11.65
CA ILE A 533 21.17 -18.68 -11.43
C ILE A 533 21.01 -18.89 -9.92
N SER A 534 19.90 -18.43 -9.33
CA SER A 534 19.59 -18.65 -7.90
C SER A 534 19.47 -20.14 -7.60
N GLU A 535 20.03 -20.60 -6.49
CA GLU A 535 20.00 -22.01 -6.10
C GLU A 535 18.58 -22.44 -5.68
N ALA A 536 18.17 -23.65 -6.05
CA ALA A 536 16.84 -24.18 -5.71
C ALA A 536 16.84 -24.74 -4.28
N GLN A 537 15.99 -24.18 -3.41
CA GLN A 537 15.85 -24.61 -2.01
C GLN A 537 15.07 -25.93 -1.88
N PRO A 538 15.45 -26.82 -0.94
CA PRO A 538 14.77 -28.10 -0.74
C PRO A 538 13.37 -27.90 -0.15
N SER A 539 12.38 -28.55 -0.76
CA SER A 539 10.97 -28.52 -0.34
C SER A 539 10.30 -29.90 -0.56
N SER A 540 9.23 -30.18 0.18
CA SER A 540 8.46 -31.43 0.07
C SER A 540 6.96 -31.16 0.10
N SER A 541 6.19 -31.96 -0.64
CA SER A 541 4.73 -31.84 -0.67
C SER A 541 4.04 -33.19 -0.87
N ILE A 542 2.81 -33.31 -0.36
CA ILE A 542 2.02 -34.55 -0.37
C ILE A 542 0.70 -34.34 -1.13
N ILE A 543 0.43 -35.22 -2.09
CA ILE A 543 -0.92 -35.43 -2.60
C ILE A 543 -1.61 -36.42 -1.68
N LEU A 544 -2.43 -35.89 -0.76
CA LEU A 544 -3.10 -36.68 0.26
C LEU A 544 -4.48 -37.13 -0.25
N LEU A 545 -4.68 -38.44 -0.36
CA LEU A 545 -5.95 -39.04 -0.73
C LEU A 545 -6.73 -39.47 0.51
N SER A 546 -7.98 -39.01 0.61
CA SER A 546 -8.93 -39.40 1.65
C SER A 546 -9.31 -40.89 1.56
N PRO A 547 -9.99 -41.45 2.58
CA PRO A 547 -10.59 -42.79 2.50
C PRO A 547 -11.57 -42.96 1.33
N THR A 548 -12.10 -41.86 0.79
CA THR A 548 -13.00 -41.81 -0.38
C THR A 548 -12.29 -41.37 -1.67
N ASN A 549 -10.96 -41.37 -1.69
CA ASN A 549 -10.11 -40.95 -2.82
C ASN A 549 -10.26 -39.48 -3.25
N GLN A 550 -10.76 -38.63 -2.36
CA GLN A 550 -10.73 -37.18 -2.56
C GLN A 550 -9.34 -36.64 -2.28
N VAL A 551 -8.95 -35.56 -2.96
CA VAL A 551 -7.63 -34.94 -2.84
C VAL A 551 -7.74 -33.68 -1.97
N LEU A 552 -6.84 -33.58 -0.98
CA LEU A 552 -6.71 -32.38 -0.14
C LEU A 552 -6.02 -31.25 -0.90
N LEU A 553 -6.64 -30.08 -0.94
CA LEU A 553 -5.97 -28.82 -1.28
C LEU A 553 -6.15 -27.80 -0.16
N LEU A 554 -5.15 -26.95 -0.03
CA LEU A 554 -5.11 -25.82 0.90
C LEU A 554 -5.18 -24.51 0.13
N HIS A 555 -5.97 -23.55 0.64
CA HIS A 555 -6.08 -22.23 0.04
C HIS A 555 -5.16 -21.23 0.75
N ARG A 556 -4.06 -20.86 0.09
CA ARG A 556 -3.07 -19.94 0.65
C ARG A 556 -3.58 -18.50 0.73
N VAL A 557 -3.21 -17.80 1.81
CA VAL A 557 -3.45 -16.36 1.95
C VAL A 557 -2.75 -15.58 0.82
N HIS A 558 -3.30 -14.42 0.45
CA HIS A 558 -2.71 -13.51 -0.53
C HIS A 558 -1.27 -13.05 -0.17
N THR A 559 -0.89 -13.14 1.11
CA THR A 559 0.43 -12.76 1.65
C THR A 559 1.46 -13.89 1.60
N SER A 560 1.10 -15.11 1.16
CA SER A 560 2.03 -16.24 1.12
C SER A 560 3.19 -15.98 0.15
N THR A 561 4.40 -16.28 0.60
CA THR A 561 5.62 -16.00 -0.18
C THR A 561 5.84 -16.95 -1.37
N SER A 562 5.05 -18.03 -1.43
CA SER A 562 5.01 -19.04 -2.48
C SER A 562 3.56 -19.35 -2.85
N PHE A 563 3.19 -19.10 -4.11
CA PHE A 563 1.83 -19.34 -4.66
C PHE A 563 0.69 -18.59 -3.91
N PRO A 564 0.71 -17.25 -3.87
CA PRO A 564 -0.33 -16.46 -3.19
C PRO A 564 -1.71 -16.70 -3.82
N SER A 565 -2.73 -16.88 -2.97
CA SER A 565 -4.14 -17.09 -3.38
C SER A 565 -4.38 -18.32 -4.24
N ALA A 566 -3.43 -19.24 -4.24
CA ALA A 566 -3.52 -20.49 -4.96
C ALA A 566 -4.07 -21.60 -4.06
N HIS A 567 -4.69 -22.57 -4.71
CA HIS A 567 -4.95 -23.86 -4.10
C HIS A 567 -3.72 -24.75 -4.34
N VAL A 568 -3.15 -25.28 -3.26
CA VAL A 568 -1.92 -26.06 -3.30
C VAL A 568 -2.05 -27.34 -2.49
N PHE A 569 -1.23 -28.34 -2.84
CA PHE A 569 -1.03 -29.49 -1.98
C PHE A 569 -0.32 -29.08 -0.68
N PRO A 570 -0.60 -29.74 0.46
CA PRO A 570 0.17 -29.51 1.67
C PRO A 570 1.66 -29.74 1.44
N GLY A 571 2.50 -28.82 1.93
CA GLY A 571 3.95 -28.90 1.76
C GLY A 571 4.68 -27.57 1.90
N GLY A 572 5.94 -27.66 2.32
CA GLY A 572 6.78 -26.52 2.59
C GLY A 572 8.27 -26.83 2.47
N ASN A 573 9.07 -26.00 3.12
CA ASN A 573 10.53 -26.11 3.12
C ASN A 573 11.00 -27.04 4.23
N LEU A 574 12.22 -27.54 4.12
CA LEU A 574 12.84 -28.26 5.23
C LEU A 574 13.26 -27.26 6.33
N SER A 575 12.97 -27.60 7.58
CA SER A 575 13.38 -26.90 8.80
C SER A 575 14.58 -27.61 9.43
N PRO A 576 15.71 -26.91 9.65
CA PRO A 576 16.85 -27.47 10.37
C PRO A 576 16.55 -27.89 11.82
N PHE A 577 15.45 -27.39 12.40
CA PHE A 577 15.03 -27.75 13.76
C PHE A 577 14.33 -29.12 13.81
N HIS A 578 13.66 -29.51 12.72
CA HIS A 578 12.87 -30.73 12.66
C HIS A 578 13.55 -31.85 11.86
N GLU A 579 14.23 -31.51 10.78
CA GLU A 579 14.84 -32.48 9.86
C GLU A 579 16.38 -32.48 9.91
N PRO A 580 17.03 -33.62 9.64
CA PRO A 580 18.48 -33.67 9.49
C PRO A 580 18.97 -32.74 8.37
N PRO A 581 20.13 -32.06 8.53
CA PRO A 581 20.66 -31.16 7.53
C PRO A 581 21.01 -31.91 6.23
N LEU A 582 20.65 -31.32 5.08
CA LEU A 582 21.00 -31.86 3.76
C LEU A 582 22.25 -31.18 3.20
N LEU A 583 23.12 -31.97 2.59
CA LEU A 583 24.24 -31.46 1.80
C LEU A 583 23.73 -30.96 0.44
N PRO A 584 24.37 -29.93 -0.15
CA PRO A 584 23.96 -29.38 -1.45
C PRO A 584 23.84 -30.42 -2.58
N GLN A 585 24.71 -31.43 -2.58
CA GLN A 585 24.68 -32.53 -3.56
C GLN A 585 23.42 -33.42 -3.47
N ASP A 586 22.76 -33.42 -2.31
CA ASP A 586 21.59 -34.24 -2.01
C ASP A 586 20.27 -33.46 -2.14
N HIS A 587 20.32 -32.16 -2.48
CA HIS A 587 19.15 -31.30 -2.70
C HIS A 587 18.19 -31.81 -3.80
N HIS A 588 18.64 -32.70 -4.68
CA HIS A 588 17.78 -33.25 -5.74
C HIS A 588 17.51 -34.75 -5.59
N ARG A 589 17.84 -35.34 -4.44
CA ARG A 589 17.66 -36.76 -4.15
C ARG A 589 16.61 -36.97 -3.07
N ASN A 590 15.76 -37.98 -3.24
CA ASN A 590 14.82 -38.38 -2.20
C ASN A 590 15.59 -38.86 -0.96
N SER A 591 15.20 -38.41 0.22
CA SER A 591 15.87 -38.75 1.48
C SER A 591 14.87 -38.83 2.64
N PRO A 592 15.25 -39.42 3.78
CA PRO A 592 14.41 -39.41 4.98
C PRO A 592 14.01 -38.01 5.44
N ALA A 593 14.88 -37.00 5.25
CA ALA A 593 14.57 -35.60 5.58
C ALA A 593 13.39 -35.06 4.74
N TYR A 594 13.33 -35.34 3.44
CA TYR A 594 12.19 -34.95 2.60
C TYR A 594 10.88 -35.63 3.01
N ARG A 595 10.95 -36.90 3.42
CA ARG A 595 9.77 -37.66 3.89
C ARG A 595 9.23 -37.10 5.21
N LEU A 596 10.12 -36.79 6.14
CA LEU A 596 9.77 -36.20 7.43
C LEU A 596 9.15 -34.81 7.25
N ALA A 597 9.78 -33.94 6.45
CA ALA A 597 9.27 -32.62 6.14
C ALA A 597 7.89 -32.67 5.48
N ALA A 598 7.65 -33.64 4.58
CA ALA A 598 6.36 -33.79 3.92
C ALA A 598 5.22 -34.03 4.93
N ILE A 599 5.45 -34.89 5.93
CA ILE A 599 4.46 -35.21 6.97
C ILE A 599 4.31 -34.06 7.96
N ARG A 600 5.42 -33.44 8.38
CA ARG A 600 5.40 -32.28 9.28
C ARG A 600 4.59 -31.14 8.66
N GLU A 601 4.91 -30.73 7.44
CA GLU A 601 4.23 -29.65 6.74
C GLU A 601 2.74 -29.95 6.54
N THR A 602 2.39 -31.21 6.26
CA THR A 602 0.98 -31.61 6.18
C THR A 602 0.26 -31.42 7.52
N PHE A 603 0.91 -31.75 8.65
CA PHE A 603 0.34 -31.51 9.97
C PHE A 603 0.24 -30.02 10.30
N GLU A 604 1.27 -29.24 10.01
CA GLU A 604 1.29 -27.78 10.24
C GLU A 604 0.21 -27.05 9.43
N GLU A 605 0.10 -27.35 8.13
CA GLU A 605 -0.77 -26.59 7.24
C GLU A 605 -2.23 -27.08 7.24
N SER A 606 -2.49 -28.35 7.60
CA SER A 606 -3.85 -28.93 7.55
C SER A 606 -4.39 -29.49 8.87
N GLY A 607 -3.54 -29.63 9.89
CA GLY A 607 -3.89 -30.28 11.15
C GLY A 607 -4.03 -31.81 11.09
N ILE A 608 -3.80 -32.43 9.92
CA ILE A 608 -3.88 -33.89 9.75
C ILE A 608 -2.56 -34.54 10.17
N LEU A 609 -2.62 -35.36 11.21
CA LEU A 609 -1.47 -36.11 11.72
C LEU A 609 -1.33 -37.47 11.02
N LEU A 610 -0.27 -37.63 10.22
CA LEU A 610 0.06 -38.90 9.58
C LEU A 610 1.03 -39.73 10.45
N ALA A 611 0.48 -40.31 11.51
CA ALA A 611 1.19 -41.19 12.44
C ALA A 611 0.34 -42.42 12.80
N ARG A 612 0.99 -43.52 13.15
CA ARG A 612 0.36 -44.77 13.61
C ARG A 612 0.81 -45.14 15.02
N PRO A 613 0.03 -45.90 15.81
CA PRO A 613 0.49 -46.44 17.09
C PRO A 613 1.71 -47.38 16.91
N LYS A 614 2.68 -47.34 17.82
CA LYS A 614 3.92 -48.15 17.77
C LYS A 614 3.70 -49.67 17.58
N GLN A 615 2.56 -50.19 18.02
CA GLN A 615 2.21 -51.62 17.94
C GLN A 615 1.48 -52.02 16.65
N SER A 616 1.16 -51.08 15.76
CA SER A 616 0.45 -51.36 14.50
C SER A 616 1.41 -51.82 13.41
N PRO A 617 1.08 -52.84 12.58
CA PRO A 617 1.92 -53.27 11.46
C PRO A 617 2.14 -52.14 10.44
N HIS A 618 3.27 -52.18 9.71
CA HIS A 618 3.53 -51.26 8.59
C HIS A 618 2.42 -51.36 7.54
N HIS A 619 2.08 -50.24 6.90
CA HIS A 619 1.14 -50.23 5.79
C HIS A 619 1.84 -50.81 4.56
N ASP A 620 1.58 -52.09 4.28
CA ASP A 620 2.13 -52.77 3.12
C ASP A 620 1.50 -52.20 1.85
N THR A 621 2.19 -51.26 1.19
CA THR A 621 1.69 -50.58 -0.03
C THR A 621 1.51 -51.53 -1.22
N ASP A 622 1.97 -52.77 -1.10
CA ASP A 622 1.75 -53.85 -2.08
C ASP A 622 0.49 -54.70 -1.79
N ASN A 623 -0.07 -54.63 -0.57
CA ASN A 623 -1.24 -55.42 -0.16
C ASN A 623 -2.39 -54.49 0.26
N ASN A 624 -3.26 -54.16 -0.71
CA ASN A 624 -4.38 -53.20 -0.63
C ASN A 624 -5.45 -53.44 0.46
N ASN A 625 -5.26 -54.43 1.36
CA ASN A 625 -6.27 -54.90 2.32
C ASN A 625 -5.92 -54.68 3.80
N ASN A 626 -4.84 -53.95 4.14
CA ASN A 626 -4.48 -53.73 5.55
C ASN A 626 -5.15 -52.47 6.14
N THR A 627 -6.01 -52.71 7.14
CA THR A 627 -6.70 -51.70 7.96
C THR A 627 -5.76 -51.12 9.01
N THR A 628 -4.74 -50.37 8.61
CA THR A 628 -3.89 -49.64 9.57
C THR A 628 -4.61 -48.36 9.98
N THR A 629 -4.88 -48.14 11.26
CA THR A 629 -5.58 -46.93 11.73
C THR A 629 -4.58 -45.83 12.07
N LEU A 630 -4.83 -44.59 11.63
CA LEU A 630 -4.05 -43.42 12.04
C LEU A 630 -4.32 -43.08 13.51
N LEU A 631 -3.34 -42.46 14.17
CA LEU A 631 -3.42 -42.07 15.57
C LEU A 631 -4.40 -40.91 15.75
N ALA A 632 -5.44 -41.12 16.55
CA ALA A 632 -6.41 -40.08 16.89
C ALA A 632 -5.90 -39.27 18.09
N VAL A 633 -5.81 -37.95 17.93
CA VAL A 633 -5.41 -37.01 18.99
C VAL A 633 -6.54 -35.99 19.17
N PRO A 634 -6.95 -35.66 20.40
CA PRO A 634 -7.94 -34.62 20.66
C PRO A 634 -7.60 -33.30 19.95
N GLU A 635 -8.61 -32.61 19.42
CA GLU A 635 -8.42 -31.40 18.62
C GLU A 635 -7.66 -30.29 19.36
N ALA A 636 -7.96 -30.07 20.65
CA ALA A 636 -7.28 -29.07 21.46
C ALA A 636 -5.76 -29.35 21.62
N ASP A 637 -5.39 -30.63 21.77
CA ASP A 637 -3.99 -31.03 21.90
C ASP A 637 -3.26 -30.95 20.55
N ARG A 638 -3.94 -31.29 19.45
CA ARG A 638 -3.41 -31.12 18.09
C ARG A 638 -3.16 -29.65 17.77
N GLU A 639 -4.10 -28.77 18.07
CA GLU A 639 -3.99 -27.34 17.76
C GLU A 639 -2.84 -26.68 18.54
N LYS A 640 -2.71 -27.03 19.83
CA LYS A 640 -1.61 -26.56 20.66
C LYS A 640 -0.26 -27.06 20.14
N ALA A 641 -0.14 -28.36 19.85
CA ALA A 641 1.08 -28.94 19.31
C ALA A 641 1.43 -28.34 17.95
N ARG A 642 0.44 -28.13 17.07
CA ARG A 642 0.59 -27.48 15.76
C ARG A 642 1.21 -26.09 15.90
N GLY A 643 0.70 -25.28 16.81
CA GLY A 643 1.27 -23.96 17.11
C GLY A 643 2.69 -24.04 17.67
N ASP A 644 2.98 -24.96 18.59
CA ASP A 644 4.31 -25.09 19.19
C ASP A 644 5.36 -25.66 18.21
N ILE A 645 4.95 -26.56 17.31
CA ILE A 645 5.80 -27.12 16.24
C ILE A 645 6.14 -26.04 15.22
N HIS A 646 5.14 -25.31 14.70
CA HIS A 646 5.36 -24.22 13.74
C HIS A 646 6.27 -23.09 14.28
N ASN A 647 6.27 -22.88 15.60
CA ASN A 647 7.13 -21.89 16.26
C ASN A 647 8.48 -22.46 16.77
N ASP A 648 8.88 -23.64 16.30
CA ASP A 648 10.13 -24.34 16.70
C ASP A 648 10.29 -24.53 18.22
N ARG A 649 9.19 -24.69 18.97
CA ARG A 649 9.22 -24.91 20.44
C ARG A 649 9.16 -26.39 20.82
N LEU A 650 8.62 -27.21 19.92
CA LEU A 650 8.40 -28.64 20.13
C LEU A 650 8.86 -29.41 18.89
N ASN A 651 9.79 -30.35 19.04
CA ASN A 651 10.23 -31.16 17.91
C ASN A 651 9.13 -32.14 17.49
N PHE A 652 8.74 -32.10 16.21
CA PHE A 652 7.64 -32.91 15.68
C PHE A 652 7.83 -34.43 15.87
N SER A 653 9.02 -34.94 15.57
CA SER A 653 9.30 -36.39 15.70
C SER A 653 9.28 -36.83 17.15
N GLU A 654 9.88 -36.03 18.04
CA GLU A 654 9.91 -36.30 19.48
C GLU A 654 8.51 -36.24 20.11
N TRP A 655 7.68 -35.29 19.69
CA TRP A 655 6.30 -35.20 20.16
C TRP A 655 5.50 -36.47 19.82
N VAL A 656 5.56 -36.93 18.58
CA VAL A 656 4.85 -38.14 18.16
C VAL A 656 5.40 -39.39 18.86
N ASP A 657 6.72 -39.50 18.98
CA ASP A 657 7.37 -40.69 19.55
C ASP A 657 7.21 -40.79 21.08
N VAL A 658 7.42 -39.69 21.79
CA VAL A 658 7.49 -39.63 23.26
C VAL A 658 6.14 -39.30 23.89
N HIS A 659 5.39 -38.35 23.35
CA HIS A 659 4.17 -37.85 23.97
C HIS A 659 2.92 -38.60 23.51
N LEU A 660 2.89 -39.01 22.24
CA LEU A 660 1.75 -39.74 21.67
C LEU A 660 1.97 -41.27 21.62
N GLY A 661 3.19 -41.76 21.85
CA GLY A 661 3.52 -43.18 21.74
C GLY A 661 3.33 -43.75 20.32
N GLY A 662 3.44 -42.89 19.31
CA GLY A 662 3.23 -43.21 17.90
C GLY A 662 4.52 -43.29 17.10
N THR A 663 4.39 -43.59 15.81
CA THR A 663 5.46 -43.57 14.82
C THR A 663 4.96 -42.87 13.57
N LEU A 664 5.74 -41.93 13.04
CA LEU A 664 5.40 -41.20 11.82
C LEU A 664 5.36 -42.13 10.61
N CYS A 665 4.38 -41.94 9.73
CA CYS A 665 4.17 -42.76 8.53
C CYS A 665 5.13 -42.41 7.37
N VAL A 666 6.40 -42.16 7.64
CA VAL A 666 7.41 -41.75 6.64
C VAL A 666 7.65 -42.81 5.56
N ASP A 667 7.51 -44.08 5.91
CA ASP A 667 7.69 -45.22 5.01
C ASP A 667 6.51 -45.41 4.05
N ASP A 668 5.32 -44.95 4.45
CA ASP A 668 4.08 -45.12 3.69
C ASP A 668 3.96 -44.08 2.55
N LEU A 669 4.86 -43.09 2.51
CA LEU A 669 4.95 -42.12 1.42
C LEU A 669 5.48 -42.78 0.15
N VAL A 670 4.67 -42.75 -0.91
CA VAL A 670 5.08 -43.24 -2.25
C VAL A 670 5.71 -42.08 -3.02
N PRO A 671 7.01 -42.12 -3.36
CA PRO A 671 7.65 -41.06 -4.15
C PRO A 671 7.03 -40.97 -5.54
N PHE A 672 6.57 -39.78 -5.95
CA PHE A 672 5.84 -39.63 -7.21
C PHE A 672 6.60 -38.90 -8.29
N THR A 673 7.11 -37.69 -8.04
CA THR A 673 7.91 -36.92 -9.01
C THR A 673 8.61 -35.76 -8.31
N ARG A 674 9.54 -35.08 -8.99
CA ARG A 674 10.15 -33.84 -8.50
C ARG A 674 9.88 -32.67 -9.42
N TRP A 675 9.53 -31.54 -8.84
CA TRP A 675 9.34 -30.28 -9.57
C TRP A 675 10.42 -29.28 -9.20
N ILE A 676 11.11 -28.72 -10.20
CA ILE A 676 12.15 -27.70 -10.00
C ILE A 676 11.69 -26.39 -10.63
N THR A 677 11.60 -25.34 -9.81
CA THR A 677 11.23 -24.01 -10.29
C THR A 677 12.19 -23.55 -11.40
N PRO A 678 11.68 -23.07 -12.54
CA PRO A 678 12.50 -22.63 -13.66
C PRO A 678 13.53 -21.54 -13.30
N PRO A 679 14.68 -21.45 -14.01
CA PRO A 679 15.78 -20.54 -13.68
C PRO A 679 15.48 -19.06 -13.90
N ASN A 680 14.38 -18.72 -14.57
CA ASN A 680 13.92 -17.34 -14.75
C ASN A 680 13.14 -16.79 -13.54
N MET A 681 12.92 -17.60 -12.49
CA MET A 681 12.26 -17.17 -11.27
C MET A 681 13.29 -16.82 -10.17
N PRO A 682 13.08 -15.73 -9.40
CA PRO A 682 14.04 -15.28 -8.39
C PRO A 682 14.10 -16.19 -7.14
N LYS A 683 12.95 -16.76 -6.75
CA LYS A 683 12.85 -17.80 -5.71
C LYS A 683 12.64 -19.14 -6.38
N ARG A 684 13.50 -20.11 -6.06
CA ARG A 684 13.49 -21.43 -6.70
C ARG A 684 13.43 -22.52 -5.65
N PHE A 685 12.64 -23.54 -5.92
CA PHE A 685 12.45 -24.68 -5.06
C PHE A 685 12.68 -25.97 -5.85
N THR A 686 13.18 -26.99 -5.17
CA THR A 686 13.31 -28.36 -5.65
C THR A 686 12.38 -29.22 -4.80
N THR A 687 11.11 -29.30 -5.22
CA THR A 687 10.04 -29.90 -4.44
C THR A 687 9.88 -31.38 -4.77
N GLN A 688 10.08 -32.25 -3.79
CA GLN A 688 9.75 -33.67 -3.90
C GLN A 688 8.26 -33.89 -3.64
N MET A 689 7.56 -34.49 -4.59
CA MET A 689 6.14 -34.83 -4.48
C MET A 689 5.98 -36.28 -4.06
N TYR A 690 5.09 -36.53 -3.10
CA TYR A 690 4.71 -37.86 -2.63
C TYR A 690 3.20 -38.08 -2.78
N LEU A 691 2.80 -39.34 -2.93
CA LEU A 691 1.42 -39.77 -2.68
C LEU A 691 1.32 -40.35 -1.28
N PHE A 692 0.26 -40.01 -0.57
CA PHE A 692 -0.13 -40.68 0.67
C PHE A 692 -1.59 -41.11 0.56
N LEU A 693 -1.85 -42.40 0.73
CA LEU A 693 -3.19 -42.97 0.70
C LEU A 693 -3.69 -43.17 2.14
N MET A 694 -4.62 -42.34 2.61
CA MET A 694 -5.19 -42.56 3.95
C MET A 694 -5.91 -43.91 4.02
N PRO A 695 -5.92 -44.61 5.15
CA PRO A 695 -6.60 -45.91 5.28
C PRO A 695 -8.06 -45.86 4.81
N LEU A 696 -8.52 -46.90 4.11
CA LEU A 696 -9.93 -46.98 3.71
C LEU A 696 -10.81 -47.23 4.95
N ALA A 697 -11.95 -46.53 5.05
CA ALA A 697 -12.89 -46.75 6.14
C ALA A 697 -13.51 -48.15 6.03
N SER A 698 -13.37 -48.97 7.07
CA SER A 698 -14.04 -50.29 7.14
C SER A 698 -15.47 -50.10 7.62
N ALA A 699 -16.44 -50.78 6.97
CA ALA A 699 -17.81 -50.86 7.46
C ALA A 699 -17.86 -51.43 8.90
N PRO A 700 -18.85 -51.06 9.73
CA PRO A 700 -18.88 -51.40 11.15
C PRO A 700 -18.97 -52.91 11.35
N ARG A 701 -18.06 -53.48 12.16
CA ARG A 701 -18.23 -54.84 12.70
C ARG A 701 -19.20 -54.78 13.86
N THR A 702 -20.31 -55.51 13.73
CA THR A 702 -21.31 -55.77 14.77
C THR A 702 -20.68 -56.26 16.07
N SER A 703 -20.75 -55.47 17.13
CA SER A 703 -21.00 -55.88 18.53
C SER A 703 -21.03 -54.64 19.44
N GLY A 704 -22.24 -54.16 19.76
CA GLY A 704 -22.56 -53.56 21.06
C GLY A 704 -21.65 -52.47 21.64
N ALA A 705 -21.17 -51.53 20.84
CA ALA A 705 -20.78 -50.19 21.29
C ALA A 705 -20.82 -49.29 20.05
N ILE A 706 -21.59 -48.20 20.11
CA ILE A 706 -21.57 -47.17 19.08
C ILE A 706 -20.20 -46.51 19.19
N VAL A 707 -19.24 -46.95 18.37
CA VAL A 707 -17.99 -46.24 18.14
C VAL A 707 -18.25 -45.36 16.92
N ASP A 708 -18.40 -44.07 17.18
CA ASP A 708 -18.73 -43.05 16.20
C ASP A 708 -17.72 -42.99 15.04
N VAL A 709 -18.21 -42.46 13.94
CA VAL A 709 -17.52 -42.16 12.68
C VAL A 709 -16.52 -41.00 12.89
N ASP A 710 -15.54 -41.19 13.78
CA ASP A 710 -14.60 -40.17 14.28
C ASP A 710 -13.14 -40.41 13.83
N VAL A 711 -12.93 -41.22 12.78
CA VAL A 711 -11.59 -41.63 12.35
C VAL A 711 -10.96 -40.67 11.32
N VAL A 712 -11.73 -39.73 10.75
CA VAL A 712 -11.19 -38.74 9.80
C VAL A 712 -10.98 -37.42 10.53
N GLN A 713 -9.71 -37.09 10.81
CA GLN A 713 -9.34 -35.77 11.29
C GLN A 713 -9.82 -34.71 10.30
N THR A 714 -10.79 -33.89 10.71
CA THR A 714 -11.28 -32.78 9.87
C THR A 714 -10.11 -31.83 9.61
N PRO A 715 -9.79 -31.53 8.33
CA PRO A 715 -8.76 -30.57 8.02
C PRO A 715 -9.17 -29.19 8.54
N THR A 716 -8.27 -28.54 9.28
CA THR A 716 -8.49 -27.19 9.81
C THR A 716 -7.49 -26.23 9.18
N SER A 717 -7.94 -25.03 8.81
CA SER A 717 -7.04 -23.94 8.46
C SER A 717 -6.10 -23.64 9.64
N ASP A 718 -4.89 -23.16 9.37
CA ASP A 718 -3.91 -22.73 10.38
C ASP A 718 -4.29 -21.43 11.13
N GLY A 719 -5.58 -21.07 11.15
CA GLY A 719 -6.07 -19.80 11.66
C GLY A 719 -5.85 -18.62 10.71
N GLY A 720 -5.47 -18.85 9.45
CA GLY A 720 -5.26 -17.79 8.45
C GLY A 720 -3.84 -17.20 8.47
N VAL A 721 -2.87 -17.95 9.01
CA VAL A 721 -1.45 -17.55 9.08
C VAL A 721 -0.79 -17.75 7.71
N GLU A 722 -0.96 -18.93 7.12
CA GLU A 722 -0.53 -19.27 5.76
C GLU A 722 -1.69 -19.78 4.89
N HIS A 723 -2.75 -20.36 5.48
CA HIS A 723 -3.89 -20.93 4.75
C HIS A 723 -5.25 -20.55 5.36
N THR A 724 -6.19 -20.17 4.49
CA THR A 724 -7.55 -19.77 4.89
C THR A 724 -8.56 -20.91 4.90
N ALA A 725 -8.26 -22.01 4.19
CA ALA A 725 -9.12 -23.18 4.12
C ALA A 725 -8.28 -24.43 3.76
N ALA A 726 -8.72 -25.58 4.26
CA ALA A 726 -8.18 -26.88 3.91
C ALA A 726 -9.38 -27.78 3.58
N THR A 727 -9.44 -28.35 2.36
CA THR A 727 -10.66 -29.02 1.89
C THR A 727 -10.36 -30.23 1.02
N PHE A 728 -11.14 -31.29 1.19
CA PHE A 728 -11.15 -32.44 0.30
C PHE A 728 -12.19 -32.26 -0.80
N ALA A 729 -11.82 -32.54 -2.04
CA ALA A 729 -12.75 -32.71 -3.15
C ALA A 729 -12.20 -33.73 -4.16
N ASP A 730 -13.07 -34.22 -5.04
CA ASP A 730 -12.64 -35.09 -6.13
C ASP A 730 -11.64 -34.35 -7.04
N ALA A 731 -10.65 -35.06 -7.57
CA ALA A 731 -9.60 -34.44 -8.40
C ALA A 731 -10.18 -33.72 -9.62
N ASP A 732 -11.23 -34.27 -10.25
CA ASP A 732 -11.97 -33.63 -11.34
C ASP A 732 -12.71 -32.37 -10.92
N GLU A 733 -13.29 -32.35 -9.71
CA GLU A 733 -14.00 -31.17 -9.25
C GLU A 733 -13.02 -30.01 -9.02
N TRP A 734 -11.81 -30.29 -8.53
CA TRP A 734 -10.75 -29.29 -8.47
C TRP A 734 -10.40 -28.72 -9.85
N LEU A 735 -10.26 -29.58 -10.86
CA LEU A 735 -9.98 -29.15 -12.23
C LEU A 735 -11.16 -28.33 -12.80
N ARG A 736 -12.41 -28.75 -12.62
CA ARG A 736 -13.61 -27.99 -13.05
C ARG A 736 -13.73 -26.64 -12.36
N LYS A 737 -13.38 -26.54 -11.08
CA LYS A 737 -13.37 -25.26 -10.36
C LYS A 737 -12.32 -24.31 -10.93
N GLN A 738 -11.15 -24.83 -11.30
CA GLN A 738 -10.13 -24.03 -11.97
C GLN A 738 -10.55 -23.59 -13.37
N ASP A 739 -11.23 -24.45 -14.13
CA ASP A 739 -11.75 -24.09 -15.46
C ASP A 739 -12.86 -23.03 -15.39
N ARG A 740 -13.68 -23.05 -14.35
CA ARG A 740 -14.67 -22.00 -14.04
C ARG A 740 -14.04 -20.72 -13.49
N GLY A 741 -12.74 -20.73 -13.17
CA GLY A 741 -12.03 -19.59 -12.58
C GLY A 741 -12.39 -19.33 -11.11
N GLU A 742 -12.97 -20.31 -10.41
CA GLU A 742 -13.31 -20.23 -8.99
C GLU A 742 -12.06 -20.37 -8.10
N ILE A 743 -11.03 -21.07 -8.58
CA ILE A 743 -9.77 -21.29 -7.88
C ILE A 743 -8.57 -21.07 -8.81
N VAL A 744 -7.40 -20.81 -8.23
CA VAL A 744 -6.13 -20.69 -8.96
C VAL A 744 -5.26 -21.91 -8.68
N LEU A 745 -4.93 -22.68 -9.72
CA LEU A 745 -3.95 -23.76 -9.66
C LEU A 745 -2.72 -23.37 -10.50
N PHE A 746 -1.54 -23.52 -9.91
CA PHE A 746 -0.30 -23.35 -10.67
C PHE A 746 0.01 -24.62 -11.50
N PRO A 747 0.90 -24.52 -12.51
CA PRO A 747 1.24 -25.64 -13.38
C PRO A 747 1.56 -26.98 -12.68
N PRO A 748 2.36 -27.05 -11.59
CA PRO A 748 2.60 -28.33 -10.93
C PRO A 748 1.32 -28.96 -10.34
N GLN A 749 0.47 -28.16 -9.71
CA GLN A 749 -0.75 -28.61 -9.04
C GLN A 749 -1.75 -29.13 -10.07
N CYS A 750 -2.03 -28.33 -11.10
CA CYS A 750 -2.91 -28.71 -12.20
C CYS A 750 -2.39 -29.97 -12.91
N TYR A 751 -1.09 -30.07 -13.13
CA TYR A 751 -0.47 -31.21 -13.81
C TYR A 751 -0.68 -32.52 -13.05
N LEU A 752 -0.33 -32.53 -11.76
CA LEU A 752 -0.43 -33.73 -10.94
C LEU A 752 -1.89 -34.09 -10.65
N LEU A 753 -2.77 -33.10 -10.46
CA LEU A 753 -4.21 -33.35 -10.35
C LEU A 753 -4.78 -34.00 -11.61
N THR A 754 -4.35 -33.56 -12.80
CA THR A 754 -4.80 -34.17 -14.06
C THR A 754 -4.40 -35.64 -14.14
N LEU A 755 -3.17 -35.99 -13.78
CA LEU A 755 -2.72 -37.39 -13.78
C LEU A 755 -3.48 -38.24 -12.77
N VAL A 756 -3.69 -37.72 -11.56
CA VAL A 756 -4.44 -38.42 -10.52
C VAL A 756 -5.89 -38.61 -10.94
N ALA A 757 -6.54 -37.57 -11.47
CA ALA A 757 -7.91 -37.62 -11.97
C ALA A 757 -8.07 -38.66 -13.10
N GLU A 758 -7.17 -38.65 -14.09
CA GLU A 758 -7.17 -39.61 -15.21
C GLU A 758 -7.18 -41.06 -14.69
N MET A 759 -6.37 -41.35 -13.67
CA MET A 759 -6.28 -42.70 -13.10
C MET A 759 -7.49 -43.06 -12.24
N LEU A 760 -7.96 -42.16 -11.38
CA LEU A 760 -9.13 -42.41 -10.54
C LEU A 760 -10.42 -42.59 -11.37
N ASN A 761 -10.51 -41.95 -12.54
CA ASN A 761 -11.65 -42.05 -13.45
C ASN A 761 -11.59 -43.22 -14.43
N SER A 762 -10.42 -43.85 -14.59
CA SER A 762 -10.26 -45.01 -15.49
C SER A 762 -11.08 -46.24 -15.08
N VAL A 763 -11.59 -46.25 -13.85
CA VAL A 763 -12.43 -47.33 -13.30
C VAL A 763 -13.92 -46.99 -13.53
N PRO A 764 -14.65 -47.74 -14.37
CA PRO A 764 -16.04 -47.43 -14.73
C PRO A 764 -17.01 -47.63 -13.55
N VAL A 765 -18.02 -46.76 -13.46
CA VAL A 765 -19.12 -46.86 -12.48
C VAL A 765 -20.13 -47.90 -12.98
N ARG A 766 -20.33 -49.00 -12.24
CA ARG A 766 -21.42 -49.94 -12.52
C ARG A 766 -22.75 -49.33 -12.07
N GLU A 767 -23.72 -49.21 -12.98
CA GLU A 767 -25.08 -48.80 -12.66
C GLU A 767 -25.83 -49.96 -11.97
N GLY A 768 -26.00 -49.87 -10.65
CA GLY A 768 -26.87 -50.75 -9.86
C GLY A 768 -26.20 -51.35 -8.61
N GLY A 769 -26.64 -50.92 -7.42
CA GLY A 769 -26.37 -51.57 -6.12
C GLY A 769 -25.44 -50.79 -5.18
N GLY A 770 -26.00 -50.24 -4.09
CA GLY A 770 -25.34 -49.41 -3.09
C GLY A 770 -24.37 -50.12 -2.12
N GLU A 771 -23.74 -51.23 -2.51
CA GLU A 771 -22.82 -51.99 -1.63
C GLU A 771 -21.34 -51.97 -2.09
N ASP A 772 -20.99 -51.42 -3.26
CA ASP A 772 -19.65 -51.60 -3.87
C ASP A 772 -18.70 -50.37 -3.82
N GLY A 773 -19.00 -49.39 -2.96
CA GLY A 773 -18.21 -48.15 -2.86
C GLY A 773 -16.76 -48.38 -2.42
N LEU A 774 -16.53 -49.28 -1.46
CA LEU A 774 -15.19 -49.64 -0.99
C LEU A 774 -14.38 -50.37 -2.07
N ALA A 775 -14.98 -51.34 -2.76
CA ALA A 775 -14.33 -52.06 -3.85
C ALA A 775 -13.92 -51.11 -5.00
N ARG A 776 -14.77 -50.11 -5.29
CA ARG A 776 -14.44 -49.02 -6.22
C ARG A 776 -13.22 -48.24 -5.77
N TYR A 777 -13.17 -47.78 -4.51
CA TYR A 777 -12.03 -47.00 -4.02
C TYR A 777 -10.72 -47.81 -4.01
N VAL A 778 -10.78 -49.10 -3.70
CA VAL A 778 -9.65 -50.04 -3.82
C VAL A 778 -9.17 -50.15 -5.27
N ALA A 779 -10.08 -50.34 -6.22
CA ALA A 779 -9.77 -50.45 -7.64
C ALA A 779 -9.12 -49.16 -8.19
N GLN A 780 -9.64 -48.00 -7.80
CA GLN A 780 -9.08 -46.70 -8.17
C GLN A 780 -7.66 -46.48 -7.63
N ARG A 781 -7.42 -46.81 -6.35
CA ARG A 781 -6.07 -46.75 -5.75
C ARG A 781 -5.10 -47.71 -6.42
N LYS A 782 -5.57 -48.91 -6.78
CA LYS A 782 -4.79 -49.88 -7.55
C LYS A 782 -4.37 -49.31 -8.91
N ALA A 783 -5.31 -48.74 -9.67
CA ALA A 783 -5.01 -48.12 -10.96
C ALA A 783 -3.97 -46.99 -10.84
N LEU A 784 -4.11 -46.14 -9.82
CA LEU A 784 -3.14 -45.07 -9.53
C LEU A 784 -1.75 -45.64 -9.18
N MET A 785 -1.67 -46.66 -8.32
CA MET A 785 -0.39 -47.27 -7.94
C MET A 785 0.26 -48.04 -9.09
N ASP A 786 -0.53 -48.76 -9.89
CA ASP A 786 -0.07 -49.42 -11.10
C ASP A 786 0.52 -48.39 -12.08
N PHE A 787 -0.12 -47.22 -12.23
CA PHE A 787 0.40 -46.12 -13.05
C PHE A 787 1.72 -45.54 -12.53
N VAL A 788 1.85 -45.29 -11.22
CA VAL A 788 3.10 -44.77 -10.63
C VAL A 788 4.25 -45.76 -10.77
N LYS A 789 3.97 -47.06 -10.64
CA LYS A 789 4.96 -48.14 -10.77
C LYS A 789 5.28 -48.50 -12.23
N ARG A 790 4.42 -48.12 -13.19
CA ARG A 790 4.59 -48.48 -14.61
C ARG A 790 5.81 -47.79 -15.24
N THR A 791 6.66 -48.58 -15.90
CA THR A 791 7.72 -48.11 -16.79
C THR A 791 7.72 -49.01 -18.05
N PRO A 792 7.66 -48.48 -19.28
CA PRO A 792 7.69 -47.07 -19.66
C PRO A 792 6.47 -46.28 -19.18
N THR A 793 6.66 -45.02 -18.82
CA THR A 793 5.57 -44.14 -18.35
C THR A 793 4.63 -43.73 -19.48
N GLY A 794 5.08 -43.89 -20.72
CA GLY A 794 4.38 -43.44 -21.92
C GLY A 794 3.25 -44.34 -22.45
N GLY A 795 2.36 -43.77 -23.26
CA GLY A 795 1.33 -44.52 -23.99
C GLY A 795 1.96 -45.41 -25.07
N GLY A 796 1.71 -46.73 -25.03
CA GLY A 796 2.42 -47.75 -25.83
C GLY A 796 2.22 -47.76 -27.36
N GLY A 797 2.15 -46.61 -28.02
CA GLY A 797 1.87 -46.47 -29.46
C GLY A 797 3.06 -46.07 -30.36
N GLU A 798 4.18 -45.60 -29.84
CA GLU A 798 5.30 -45.10 -30.66
C GLU A 798 6.31 -46.19 -31.06
N LYS A 799 6.75 -46.18 -32.34
CA LYS A 799 7.79 -47.09 -32.87
C LYS A 799 9.18 -46.89 -32.24
N LYS A 800 9.43 -45.76 -31.57
CA LYS A 800 10.64 -45.46 -30.77
C LYS A 800 10.29 -44.52 -29.60
N PRO A 801 10.15 -45.01 -28.36
CA PRO A 801 9.76 -44.18 -27.23
C PRO A 801 10.85 -43.17 -26.85
N HIS A 802 10.45 -41.96 -26.47
CA HIS A 802 11.39 -40.92 -26.02
C HIS A 802 12.17 -41.38 -24.77
N PRO A 803 13.48 -41.08 -24.62
CA PRO A 803 14.30 -41.60 -23.50
C PRO A 803 13.73 -41.34 -22.10
N THR A 804 13.01 -40.23 -21.91
CA THR A 804 12.40 -39.88 -20.62
C THR A 804 11.19 -40.74 -20.24
N THR A 805 10.63 -41.51 -21.17
CA THR A 805 9.55 -42.48 -20.88
C THR A 805 10.06 -43.70 -20.13
N LEU A 806 11.36 -44.01 -20.24
CA LEU A 806 12.00 -45.11 -19.52
C LEU A 806 12.37 -44.76 -18.07
N ILE A 807 12.18 -43.50 -17.67
CA ILE A 807 12.44 -43.03 -16.31
C ILE A 807 11.17 -43.27 -15.48
N PRO A 808 11.24 -44.06 -14.38
CA PRO A 808 10.10 -44.25 -13.48
C PRO A 808 9.59 -42.92 -12.93
N TRP A 809 8.29 -42.82 -12.65
CA TRP A 809 7.69 -41.58 -12.12
C TRP A 809 8.44 -41.04 -10.91
N SER A 810 8.75 -41.90 -9.93
CA SER A 810 9.49 -41.57 -8.70
C SER A 810 10.82 -40.85 -8.93
N GLU A 811 11.46 -41.05 -10.08
CA GLU A 811 12.75 -40.44 -10.44
C GLU A 811 12.65 -39.28 -11.42
N LYS A 812 11.46 -39.05 -12.02
CA LYS A 812 11.24 -37.95 -12.95
C LYS A 812 11.48 -36.60 -12.29
N VAL A 813 12.07 -35.69 -13.07
CA VAL A 813 12.30 -34.30 -12.66
C VAL A 813 11.81 -33.37 -13.74
N MET A 814 10.89 -32.49 -13.37
CA MET A 814 10.24 -31.55 -14.26
C MET A 814 10.63 -30.13 -13.91
N SER A 815 11.23 -29.42 -14.86
CA SER A 815 11.45 -27.98 -14.79
C SER A 815 10.84 -27.34 -16.03
N PRO A 816 9.67 -26.67 -15.91
CA PRO A 816 8.95 -26.13 -17.05
C PRO A 816 9.78 -25.16 -17.89
N GLN A 817 9.75 -25.33 -19.21
CA GLN A 817 10.38 -24.43 -20.17
C GLN A 817 9.38 -24.01 -21.24
N THR A 818 9.36 -22.73 -21.57
CA THR A 818 8.56 -22.23 -22.68
C THR A 818 9.04 -22.85 -23.99
N LEU A 819 8.16 -23.58 -24.66
CA LEU A 819 8.40 -24.11 -26.01
C LEU A 819 8.07 -23.05 -27.07
N PHE A 820 6.87 -22.49 -27.01
CA PHE A 820 6.38 -21.43 -27.88
C PHE A 820 5.09 -20.81 -27.31
N ILE A 821 4.61 -19.73 -27.93
CA ILE A 821 3.29 -19.13 -27.65
C ILE A 821 2.35 -19.55 -28.78
N ARG A 822 1.17 -20.09 -28.44
CA ARG A 822 0.18 -20.57 -29.42
C ARG A 822 -0.37 -19.42 -30.25
N SER A 823 -0.48 -19.64 -31.56
CA SER A 823 -0.95 -18.63 -32.51
C SER A 823 -2.46 -18.39 -32.48
N ASN A 824 -3.23 -19.33 -31.93
CA ASN A 824 -4.70 -19.31 -31.91
C ASN A 824 -5.26 -18.53 -30.72
N ASP A 825 -4.78 -18.82 -29.51
CA ASP A 825 -5.33 -18.29 -28.24
C ASP A 825 -4.30 -17.50 -27.41
N GLY A 826 -3.06 -17.37 -27.89
CA GLY A 826 -1.99 -16.63 -27.21
C GLY A 826 -1.45 -17.29 -25.93
N ARG A 827 -1.86 -18.52 -25.61
CA ARG A 827 -1.37 -19.24 -24.42
C ARG A 827 0.08 -19.69 -24.59
N ILE A 828 0.83 -19.67 -23.50
CA ILE A 828 2.20 -20.17 -23.45
C ILE A 828 2.16 -21.70 -23.34
N VAL A 829 2.91 -22.39 -24.19
CA VAL A 829 3.09 -23.85 -24.11
C VAL A 829 4.37 -24.13 -23.35
N LEU A 830 4.25 -24.80 -22.20
CA LEU A 830 5.35 -25.22 -21.35
C LEU A 830 5.64 -26.71 -21.58
N GLY A 831 6.89 -27.02 -21.94
CA GLY A 831 7.42 -28.37 -21.94
C GLY A 831 7.93 -28.73 -20.54
N VAL A 832 7.60 -29.92 -20.07
CA VAL A 832 7.99 -30.43 -18.74
C VAL A 832 8.99 -31.58 -18.83
N ASP A 833 9.62 -31.78 -19.99
CA ASP A 833 10.51 -32.91 -20.29
C ASP A 833 11.93 -32.78 -19.70
N LYS A 834 12.34 -31.57 -19.31
CA LYS A 834 13.72 -31.29 -18.88
C LYS A 834 13.85 -31.14 -17.37
N PRO A 835 14.96 -31.60 -16.77
CA PRO A 835 15.14 -31.61 -15.32
C PRO A 835 15.69 -30.29 -14.75
N GLY A 836 15.81 -29.23 -15.55
CA GLY A 836 16.45 -27.95 -15.17
C GLY A 836 17.96 -27.92 -15.43
N PRO A 837 18.62 -26.75 -15.27
CA PRO A 837 20.06 -26.59 -15.49
C PRO A 837 20.94 -27.38 -14.50
N GLU A 838 20.47 -27.59 -13.27
CA GLU A 838 21.23 -28.25 -12.18
C GLU A 838 21.48 -29.73 -12.42
N LEU A 839 20.54 -30.38 -13.12
CA LEU A 839 20.58 -31.81 -13.38
C LEU A 839 20.87 -32.10 -14.86
N LYS A 840 21.33 -31.10 -15.61
CA LYS A 840 21.68 -31.26 -17.02
C LYS A 840 22.84 -32.25 -17.15
N GLY A 841 22.65 -33.30 -17.95
CA GLY A 841 23.67 -34.33 -18.18
C GLY A 841 23.68 -35.47 -17.15
N THR A 842 22.80 -35.44 -16.14
CA THR A 842 22.68 -36.52 -15.14
C THR A 842 21.87 -37.74 -15.61
N GLY A 843 21.33 -37.70 -16.84
CA GLY A 843 20.42 -38.72 -17.37
C GLY A 843 18.97 -38.62 -16.87
N ARG A 844 18.68 -37.72 -15.92
CA ARG A 844 17.32 -37.47 -15.42
C ARG A 844 16.51 -36.61 -16.39
N GLY A 845 15.19 -36.76 -16.36
CA GLY A 845 14.26 -36.02 -17.22
C GLY A 845 12.83 -36.10 -16.70
N GLY A 846 11.95 -35.30 -17.30
CA GLY A 846 10.54 -35.17 -16.90
C GLY A 846 9.61 -35.95 -17.82
N ASP A 847 8.44 -35.38 -18.10
CA ASP A 847 7.47 -35.99 -19.02
C ASP A 847 7.54 -35.33 -20.40
N PHE A 848 7.73 -36.14 -21.44
CA PHE A 848 7.81 -35.66 -22.82
C PHE A 848 6.46 -35.67 -23.53
N GLU A 849 5.56 -36.58 -23.15
CA GLU A 849 4.32 -36.81 -23.87
C GLU A 849 3.32 -35.68 -23.68
N ARG A 850 3.35 -35.02 -22.51
CA ARG A 850 2.41 -33.96 -22.14
C ARG A 850 3.08 -32.59 -22.08
N VAL A 851 2.30 -31.55 -22.35
CA VAL A 851 2.66 -30.13 -22.20
C VAL A 851 1.61 -29.41 -21.36
N VAL A 852 2.00 -28.30 -20.75
CA VAL A 852 1.09 -27.43 -19.99
C VAL A 852 0.87 -26.14 -20.75
N LEU A 853 -0.39 -25.84 -21.07
CA LEU A 853 -0.80 -24.57 -21.65
C LEU A 853 -1.19 -23.63 -20.51
N VAL A 854 -0.77 -22.38 -20.57
CA VAL A 854 -1.08 -21.41 -19.51
C VAL A 854 -1.02 -19.97 -20.02
N ASN A 855 -1.89 -19.12 -19.48
CA ASN A 855 -1.78 -17.68 -19.60
C ASN A 855 -1.35 -17.07 -18.26
N PHE A 856 -0.15 -16.50 -18.19
CA PHE A 856 0.31 -15.82 -16.97
C PHE A 856 -0.21 -14.39 -16.93
N THR A 857 -1.10 -14.11 -15.96
CA THR A 857 -1.69 -12.78 -15.74
C THR A 857 -1.19 -12.16 -14.44
N LYS A 858 -1.49 -10.88 -14.18
CA LYS A 858 -1.19 -10.21 -12.90
C LYS A 858 -1.86 -10.86 -11.69
N GLN A 859 -2.95 -11.61 -11.91
CA GLN A 859 -3.72 -12.33 -10.87
C GLN A 859 -3.27 -13.79 -10.70
N GLY A 860 -2.22 -14.24 -11.40
CA GLY A 860 -1.77 -15.64 -11.42
C GLY A 860 -2.03 -16.34 -12.76
N PRO A 861 -1.70 -17.64 -12.85
CA PRO A 861 -1.92 -18.44 -14.05
C PRO A 861 -3.43 -18.66 -14.27
N LYS A 862 -3.89 -18.42 -15.50
CA LYS A 862 -5.27 -18.68 -15.95
C LYS A 862 -5.29 -19.61 -17.15
N GLY A 863 -6.38 -20.38 -17.27
CA GLY A 863 -6.59 -21.34 -18.35
C GLY A 863 -5.45 -22.36 -18.42
N VAL A 864 -5.03 -22.86 -17.24
CA VAL A 864 -4.02 -23.92 -17.15
C VAL A 864 -4.66 -25.20 -17.65
N GLU A 865 -4.02 -25.85 -18.61
CA GLU A 865 -4.55 -27.05 -19.25
C GLU A 865 -3.40 -27.99 -19.60
N VAL A 866 -3.55 -29.27 -19.30
CA VAL A 866 -2.57 -30.30 -19.67
C VAL A 866 -3.06 -31.04 -20.90
N ARG A 867 -2.20 -31.16 -21.92
CA ARG A 867 -2.54 -31.84 -23.17
C ARG A 867 -1.38 -32.63 -23.72
N ASP A 868 -1.69 -33.58 -24.61
CA ASP A 868 -0.69 -34.27 -25.40
C ASP A 868 0.09 -33.30 -26.29
N ARG A 869 1.42 -33.44 -26.21
CA ARG A 869 2.40 -32.59 -26.91
C ARG A 869 2.22 -32.66 -28.41
N GLU A 870 2.00 -33.86 -28.94
CA GLU A 870 1.86 -34.08 -30.39
C GLU A 870 0.63 -33.37 -30.95
N ASP A 871 -0.50 -33.44 -30.24
CA ASP A 871 -1.74 -32.77 -30.63
C ASP A 871 -1.58 -31.25 -30.65
N VAL A 872 -0.98 -30.68 -29.61
CA VAL A 872 -0.76 -29.22 -29.52
C VAL A 872 0.19 -28.73 -30.63
N LEU A 873 1.22 -29.52 -30.97
CA LEU A 873 2.13 -29.22 -32.07
C LEU A 873 1.46 -29.34 -33.45
N ARG A 874 0.58 -30.34 -33.63
CA ARG A 874 -0.20 -30.52 -34.86
C ARG A 874 -1.15 -29.34 -35.09
N GLU A 875 -1.94 -28.97 -34.06
CA GLU A 875 -2.86 -27.83 -34.11
C GLU A 875 -2.13 -26.51 -34.44
N GLU A 876 -0.93 -26.29 -33.90
CA GLU A 876 -0.13 -25.07 -34.17
C GLU A 876 0.41 -25.05 -35.61
N ARG A 877 0.78 -26.21 -36.19
CA ARG A 877 1.21 -26.30 -37.59
C ARG A 877 0.05 -25.97 -38.53
N GLU A 878 -1.12 -26.57 -38.30
CA GLU A 878 -2.33 -26.30 -39.09
C GLU A 878 -2.75 -24.82 -39.01
N ALA A 879 -2.67 -24.21 -37.83
CA ALA A 879 -2.96 -22.78 -37.64
C ALA A 879 -1.99 -21.87 -38.43
N LYS A 880 -0.70 -22.20 -38.43
CA LYS A 880 0.31 -21.46 -39.20
C LYS A 880 0.11 -21.61 -40.70
N GLU A 881 -0.26 -22.79 -41.17
CA GLU A 881 -0.60 -23.04 -42.58
C GLU A 881 -1.84 -22.26 -43.01
N LYS A 882 -2.91 -22.25 -42.19
CA LYS A 882 -4.10 -21.44 -42.42
C LYS A 882 -3.79 -19.94 -42.48
N LYS A 883 -2.99 -19.41 -41.54
CA LYS A 883 -2.54 -18.00 -41.57
C LYS A 883 -1.71 -17.69 -42.83
N LYS A 884 -0.84 -18.61 -43.25
CA LYS A 884 -0.01 -18.43 -44.46
C LYS A 884 -0.84 -18.51 -45.74
N ALA A 885 -1.90 -19.31 -45.78
CA ALA A 885 -2.86 -19.34 -46.88
C ALA A 885 -3.70 -18.05 -46.92
N ALA A 886 -4.20 -17.58 -45.79
CA ALA A 886 -4.97 -16.33 -45.68
C ALA A 886 -4.15 -15.08 -46.02
N ALA A 887 -2.83 -15.07 -45.78
CA ALA A 887 -1.95 -13.97 -46.16
C ALA A 887 -1.52 -13.99 -47.65
N LYS A 888 -1.83 -15.07 -48.38
CA LYS A 888 -1.57 -15.20 -49.82
C LYS A 888 -2.80 -14.90 -50.69
N LEU A 889 -3.99 -14.96 -50.09
CA LEU A 889 -5.25 -14.43 -50.62
C LEU A 889 -5.32 -12.93 -50.32
#